data_AF-A0A845UWG8-F1
#
_entry.id   AF-A0A845UWG8-F1
#
_cell.length_a   1.000
_cell.length_b   1.000
_cell.length_c   1.000
_cell.angle_alpha   90.00
_cell.angle_beta   90.00
_cell.angle_gamma   90.00
#
_symmetry.space_group_name_H-M   'P 1'
#
loop_
_entity.id
_entity.type
_entity.pdbx_description
1 polymer ?
#
loop_
_entity_poly.entity_id
_entity_poly.type
_entity_poly.pdbx_seq_one_letter_code
_entity_poly.pdbx_strand_id
1 'polypeptide(L)'
;MVFEVGGQIDLTSHIEINGDVTLAGQTAPGGITVTGARLRVVESNVIIRGMTVRPGDDPDGQNPDDRDGISIGKAGNTVEHVILDSNSISWSIDENVATWGSPSNITISNNIVAEALKESLHPKGQHSMGMLIGDHSSNVSVIGNLLVSNKFRNALIKDDAKNIEFINNVIYNYGNEGLVAAGASTVHVIGNTFIKGEDSSGREAIRFIGSTGEAAYYVSDNVGEIGGENTSQIEKNFVFDPATTEVMSAAEALDWILANAGARVNGELSDIDQRIIDSVINESSKLIDSPDDVGGYGKHTPVDALKDSDGDGIPDHYEKIIGSNSSVADANKDADGDGFSNIEDYINGLLDGFSDTVTDGDDIGGDISDVTDGSDETTIVGGGDSTGSSVGTVITVEAEDLVLTEGWATKSLSGSSGGKVIQNESGELQSASLAFDGDAGVYSLTVNYYDENDGVSTLAVLVNGEQVATWDWNQELGSALANKTTLTSKVIEGLELKEGDVVTLQGQHDRSEPLRIDTVSLEMTAEIEDSLVDTGTGTGPEVGTGNIDAIGTVISVEAEDLELTDGWVVKSLSGSSGGKVIQNESGALQDASLAFDGDAGVYSLTVNYYDENDGVSSLAVLVNGEKVTSWDWDEDLGSALANKTTLTSKVVENLELKEGDVVTLQGQHDGREPLRIDTVSLEMTGLSDGSSDGSSEQAASSSGEWLWMEAETFQFDSSVKKGFGVSDIAAASGGHVLSALGNAEATATFDGETGTYDIGVDYFDETDGVSYLEVSVNGEVVDSWHWDADLGDRLANKNTLTRHVISDVEIEAGDEIVLAGHGDSGNEPLRIDALEFMPSDSILG
;
A
#
# COMPACT_ATOMS: atom_id res chain seq x y z
N MET A 1 -23.33 4.10 -19.37
CA MET A 1 -23.21 5.53 -19.03
C MET A 1 -21.95 5.68 -18.21
N VAL A 2 -21.02 6.45 -18.73
CA VAL A 2 -19.78 6.84 -18.06
C VAL A 2 -19.90 8.28 -17.57
N PHE A 3 -19.02 8.67 -16.66
CA PHE A 3 -18.96 10.03 -16.11
C PHE A 3 -17.64 10.66 -16.52
N GLU A 4 -17.70 11.66 -17.40
CA GLU A 4 -16.51 12.41 -17.83
C GLU A 4 -15.93 13.27 -16.70
N VAL A 5 -16.77 13.67 -15.74
CA VAL A 5 -16.38 14.53 -14.60
C VAL A 5 -16.90 13.94 -13.30
N GLY A 6 -16.10 14.08 -12.24
CA GLY A 6 -16.54 13.74 -10.88
C GLY A 6 -17.11 14.91 -10.10
N GLY A 7 -17.35 14.65 -8.82
CA GLY A 7 -17.85 15.63 -7.85
C GLY A 7 -19.21 15.26 -7.27
N GLN A 8 -20.01 16.28 -6.95
CA GLN A 8 -21.28 16.13 -6.24
C GLN A 8 -22.47 16.60 -7.10
N ILE A 9 -23.54 15.81 -7.11
CA ILE A 9 -24.83 16.14 -7.72
C ILE A 9 -25.87 16.33 -6.61
N ASP A 10 -26.25 17.58 -6.38
CA ASP A 10 -27.30 17.95 -5.41
C ASP A 10 -28.70 17.84 -6.02
N LEU A 11 -29.46 16.82 -5.58
CA LEU A 11 -30.81 16.59 -6.05
C LEU A 11 -31.86 17.21 -5.13
N THR A 12 -32.86 17.85 -5.74
CA THR A 12 -34.10 18.25 -5.05
C THR A 12 -35.22 17.23 -5.21
N SER A 13 -35.04 16.26 -6.12
CA SER A 13 -35.99 15.18 -6.38
C SER A 13 -35.26 13.95 -6.92
N HIS A 14 -35.80 12.75 -6.66
CA HIS A 14 -35.19 11.50 -7.12
C HIS A 14 -35.02 11.45 -8.64
N ILE A 15 -34.01 10.69 -9.07
CA ILE A 15 -33.83 10.29 -10.46
C ILE A 15 -34.49 8.93 -10.64
N GLU A 16 -35.39 8.80 -11.63
CA GLU A 16 -35.86 7.50 -12.09
C GLU A 16 -34.86 6.95 -13.13
N ILE A 17 -34.26 5.79 -12.82
CA ILE A 17 -33.38 5.05 -13.72
C ILE A 17 -34.25 4.11 -14.55
N ASN A 18 -34.31 4.39 -15.84
CA ASN A 18 -34.96 3.54 -16.84
C ASN A 18 -34.03 2.40 -17.26
N GLY A 19 -34.57 1.38 -17.90
CA GLY A 19 -33.91 0.10 -18.13
C GLY A 19 -32.88 0.11 -19.25
N ASP A 20 -32.24 -1.04 -19.46
CA ASP A 20 -31.19 -1.27 -20.47
C ASP A 20 -30.01 -0.29 -20.33
N VAL A 21 -29.49 -0.16 -19.09
CA VAL A 21 -28.44 0.80 -18.76
C VAL A 21 -27.47 0.30 -17.69
N THR A 22 -26.18 0.59 -17.90
CA THR A 22 -25.14 0.54 -16.86
C THR A 22 -24.77 1.95 -16.44
N LEU A 23 -24.82 2.25 -15.15
CA LEU A 23 -24.27 3.45 -14.52
C LEU A 23 -22.92 3.07 -13.90
N ALA A 24 -21.82 3.54 -14.49
CA ALA A 24 -20.46 3.20 -14.08
C ALA A 24 -19.80 4.38 -13.35
N GLY A 25 -20.15 4.60 -12.09
CA GLY A 25 -19.66 5.70 -11.26
C GLY A 25 -18.14 5.71 -11.04
N GLN A 26 -17.50 4.54 -11.11
CA GLN A 26 -16.04 4.41 -11.02
C GLN A 26 -15.28 5.09 -12.17
N THR A 27 -15.97 5.41 -13.27
CA THR A 27 -15.38 6.17 -14.39
C THR A 27 -15.23 7.66 -14.09
N ALA A 28 -15.89 8.19 -13.05
CA ALA A 28 -15.82 9.59 -12.68
C ALA A 28 -14.45 9.92 -12.08
N PRO A 29 -13.69 10.89 -12.64
CA PRO A 29 -12.43 11.34 -12.03
C PRO A 29 -12.66 11.88 -10.61
N GLY A 30 -12.02 11.30 -9.60
CA GLY A 30 -12.26 11.63 -8.19
C GLY A 30 -13.63 11.20 -7.64
N GLY A 31 -14.40 10.42 -8.39
CA GLY A 31 -15.66 9.81 -7.96
C GLY A 31 -16.88 10.70 -8.11
N ILE A 32 -18.06 10.10 -8.02
CA ILE A 32 -19.35 10.79 -8.16
C ILE A 32 -20.25 10.52 -6.96
N THR A 33 -20.69 11.61 -6.30
CA THR A 33 -21.58 11.59 -5.14
C THR A 33 -22.94 12.20 -5.48
N VAL A 34 -24.02 11.49 -5.21
CA VAL A 34 -25.40 11.98 -5.34
C VAL A 34 -25.96 12.31 -3.96
N THR A 35 -26.50 13.50 -3.77
CA THR A 35 -27.07 13.97 -2.49
C THR A 35 -28.50 14.47 -2.65
N GLY A 36 -29.19 14.73 -1.53
CA GLY A 36 -30.51 15.36 -1.47
C GLY A 36 -31.69 14.47 -1.87
N ALA A 37 -31.50 13.45 -2.71
CA ALA A 37 -32.55 12.52 -3.13
C ALA A 37 -32.00 11.13 -3.52
N ARG A 38 -32.92 10.18 -3.71
CA ARG A 38 -32.59 8.80 -4.07
C ARG A 38 -32.35 8.60 -5.56
N LEU A 39 -31.64 7.52 -5.90
CA LEU A 39 -31.73 6.88 -7.21
C LEU A 39 -32.80 5.79 -7.17
N ARG A 40 -33.70 5.77 -8.15
CA ARG A 40 -34.79 4.78 -8.21
C ARG A 40 -34.79 4.02 -9.53
N VAL A 41 -34.48 2.73 -9.50
CA VAL A 41 -34.62 1.83 -10.65
C VAL A 41 -36.09 1.50 -10.88
N VAL A 42 -36.64 1.83 -12.04
CA VAL A 42 -38.07 1.66 -12.36
C VAL A 42 -38.36 0.73 -13.54
N GLU A 43 -37.32 0.24 -14.21
CA GLU A 43 -37.36 -0.67 -15.35
C GLU A 43 -36.19 -1.69 -15.26
N SER A 44 -36.23 -2.73 -16.11
CA SER A 44 -35.34 -3.90 -16.05
C SER A 44 -33.97 -3.73 -16.72
N ASN A 45 -33.04 -4.66 -16.51
CA ASN A 45 -31.69 -4.69 -17.10
C ASN A 45 -30.87 -3.45 -16.71
N VAL A 46 -30.61 -3.30 -15.41
CA VAL A 46 -29.88 -2.15 -14.87
C VAL A 46 -28.68 -2.60 -14.06
N ILE A 47 -27.51 -2.02 -14.32
CA ILE A 47 -26.32 -2.19 -13.50
C ILE A 47 -25.96 -0.81 -12.92
N ILE A 48 -25.72 -0.74 -11.60
CA ILE A 48 -25.21 0.45 -10.92
C ILE A 48 -23.95 0.07 -10.18
N ARG A 49 -22.82 0.68 -10.56
CA ARG A 49 -21.50 0.41 -9.98
C ARG A 49 -20.74 1.68 -9.65
N GLY A 50 -19.86 1.62 -8.64
CA GLY A 50 -18.95 2.72 -8.29
C GLY A 50 -19.64 4.03 -7.89
N MET A 51 -20.95 4.00 -7.61
CA MET A 51 -21.69 5.20 -7.25
C MET A 51 -21.61 5.45 -5.76
N THR A 52 -21.52 6.72 -5.39
CA THR A 52 -21.71 7.15 -4.01
C THR A 52 -23.06 7.86 -3.87
N VAL A 53 -23.95 7.37 -3.00
CA VAL A 53 -25.32 7.90 -2.83
C VAL A 53 -25.57 8.23 -1.37
N ARG A 54 -25.69 9.53 -1.08
CA ARG A 54 -25.78 10.09 0.27
C ARG A 54 -26.88 11.16 0.35
N PRO A 55 -28.16 10.79 0.38
CA PRO A 55 -29.29 11.74 0.31
C PRO A 55 -29.32 12.78 1.43
N GLY A 56 -28.89 12.40 2.64
CA GLY A 56 -28.78 13.29 3.80
C GLY A 56 -30.08 13.89 4.29
N ASP A 57 -29.94 14.83 5.21
CA ASP A 57 -31.00 15.49 5.98
C ASP A 57 -31.22 16.96 5.59
N ASP A 58 -30.79 17.38 4.41
CA ASP A 58 -31.10 18.74 3.92
C ASP A 58 -32.64 18.90 3.75
N PRO A 59 -33.28 19.89 4.40
CA PRO A 59 -34.72 20.11 4.28
C PRO A 59 -35.19 20.44 2.86
N ASP A 60 -34.31 20.92 1.97
CA ASP A 60 -34.61 21.23 0.58
C ASP A 60 -34.48 20.01 -0.37
N GLY A 61 -34.03 18.86 0.15
CA GLY A 61 -34.01 17.58 -0.58
C GLY A 61 -35.40 16.95 -0.77
N GLN A 62 -35.42 15.71 -1.28
CA GLN A 62 -36.66 14.93 -1.49
C GLN A 62 -37.47 14.77 -0.20
N ASN A 63 -38.79 14.56 -0.31
CA ASN A 63 -39.63 14.25 0.86
C ASN A 63 -39.00 13.19 1.81
N PRO A 64 -38.77 13.51 3.10
CA PRO A 64 -38.18 12.60 4.07
C PRO A 64 -38.93 11.28 4.32
N ASP A 65 -40.22 11.18 3.95
CA ASP A 65 -41.00 9.93 4.10
C ASP A 65 -40.61 8.83 3.09
N ASP A 66 -39.84 9.16 2.04
CA ASP A 66 -39.40 8.22 1.00
C ASP A 66 -37.97 8.54 0.50
N ARG A 67 -37.12 9.13 1.37
CA ARG A 67 -35.77 9.58 1.01
C ARG A 67 -34.74 8.47 1.29
N ASP A 68 -34.82 7.46 0.43
CA ASP A 68 -33.90 6.33 0.38
C ASP A 68 -32.55 6.72 -0.25
N GLY A 69 -31.57 5.84 -0.23
CA GLY A 69 -30.35 5.94 -1.03
C GLY A 69 -30.59 5.43 -2.45
N ILE A 70 -30.62 4.10 -2.60
CA ILE A 70 -30.97 3.43 -3.86
C ILE A 70 -32.20 2.55 -3.65
N SER A 71 -33.23 2.70 -4.48
CA SER A 71 -34.38 1.79 -4.49
C SER A 71 -34.66 1.14 -5.83
N ILE A 72 -35.09 -0.12 -5.79
CA ILE A 72 -35.41 -0.94 -6.96
C ILE A 72 -36.90 -1.26 -6.96
N GLY A 73 -37.56 -0.91 -8.04
CA GLY A 73 -38.93 -1.31 -8.33
C GLY A 73 -39.97 -0.21 -8.10
N LYS A 74 -41.14 -0.47 -8.67
CA LYS A 74 -42.26 0.47 -8.73
C LYS A 74 -43.57 -0.30 -8.78
N ALA A 75 -44.51 0.08 -7.92
CA ALA A 75 -45.80 -0.58 -7.88
C ALA A 75 -46.49 -0.55 -9.26
N GLY A 76 -46.93 -1.72 -9.73
CA GLY A 76 -47.58 -1.88 -11.02
C GLY A 76 -46.65 -2.10 -12.22
N ASN A 77 -45.33 -2.10 -12.00
CA ASN A 77 -44.34 -2.44 -13.02
C ASN A 77 -43.51 -3.64 -12.54
N THR A 78 -43.26 -4.59 -13.43
CA THR A 78 -42.28 -5.66 -13.19
C THR A 78 -40.90 -5.10 -13.47
N VAL A 79 -40.02 -5.13 -12.47
CA VAL A 79 -38.60 -4.75 -12.59
C VAL A 79 -37.78 -5.99 -12.31
N GLU A 80 -36.90 -6.33 -13.25
CA GLU A 80 -36.05 -7.52 -13.15
C GLU A 80 -34.64 -7.30 -13.71
N HIS A 81 -33.70 -8.17 -13.35
CA HIS A 81 -32.31 -8.13 -13.83
C HIS A 81 -31.61 -6.82 -13.42
N VAL A 82 -31.44 -6.64 -12.12
CA VAL A 82 -30.78 -5.45 -11.55
C VAL A 82 -29.54 -5.86 -10.75
N ILE A 83 -28.41 -5.20 -10.97
CA ILE A 83 -27.17 -5.39 -10.23
C ILE A 83 -26.80 -4.07 -9.57
N LEU A 84 -26.64 -4.08 -8.24
CA LEU A 84 -26.01 -3.02 -7.48
C LEU A 84 -24.69 -3.56 -6.95
N ASP A 85 -23.58 -3.12 -7.51
CA ASP A 85 -22.27 -3.66 -7.16
C ASP A 85 -21.24 -2.57 -6.84
N SER A 86 -20.39 -2.76 -5.83
CA SER A 86 -19.27 -1.85 -5.55
C SER A 86 -19.70 -0.37 -5.39
N ASN A 87 -20.80 -0.12 -4.67
CA ASN A 87 -21.30 1.23 -4.38
C ASN A 87 -21.08 1.61 -2.91
N SER A 88 -21.06 2.91 -2.61
CA SER A 88 -21.17 3.43 -1.24
C SER A 88 -22.50 4.14 -1.03
N ILE A 89 -23.27 3.69 -0.05
CA ILE A 89 -24.65 4.14 0.18
C ILE A 89 -24.83 4.44 1.66
N SER A 90 -24.96 5.72 2.01
CA SER A 90 -25.07 6.15 3.40
C SER A 90 -26.03 7.31 3.62
N TRP A 91 -26.32 7.60 4.90
CA TRP A 91 -27.02 8.82 5.32
C TRP A 91 -28.41 9.01 4.72
N SER A 92 -29.12 7.92 4.42
CA SER A 92 -30.52 7.98 3.98
C SER A 92 -31.45 8.20 5.17
N ILE A 93 -32.62 8.78 4.90
CA ILE A 93 -33.64 9.05 5.94
C ILE A 93 -34.66 7.91 6.05
N ASP A 94 -35.02 7.26 4.94
CA ASP A 94 -35.88 6.05 4.98
C ASP A 94 -35.02 4.78 5.01
N GLU A 95 -34.61 4.23 3.86
CA GLU A 95 -33.66 3.12 3.75
C GLU A 95 -32.41 3.47 2.91
N ASN A 96 -31.22 2.99 3.28
CA ASN A 96 -30.06 3.10 2.39
C ASN A 96 -30.31 2.31 1.08
N VAL A 97 -30.76 1.05 1.19
CA VAL A 97 -31.12 0.21 0.04
C VAL A 97 -32.50 -0.40 0.22
N ALA A 98 -33.35 -0.34 -0.81
CA ALA A 98 -34.68 -0.95 -0.74
C ALA A 98 -35.13 -1.59 -2.06
N THR A 99 -35.81 -2.72 -1.98
CA THR A 99 -36.63 -3.26 -3.08
C THR A 99 -38.11 -3.05 -2.76
N TRP A 100 -38.90 -2.67 -3.77
CA TRP A 100 -40.31 -2.37 -3.61
C TRP A 100 -41.13 -2.67 -4.86
N GLY A 101 -42.35 -3.17 -4.69
CA GLY A 101 -43.23 -3.49 -5.81
C GLY A 101 -42.94 -4.84 -6.46
N SER A 102 -42.43 -5.80 -5.67
CA SER A 102 -42.21 -7.20 -6.08
C SER A 102 -41.22 -7.38 -7.25
N PRO A 103 -40.03 -6.75 -7.23
CA PRO A 103 -39.04 -6.97 -8.27
C PRO A 103 -38.37 -8.35 -8.14
N SER A 104 -37.68 -8.80 -9.19
CA SER A 104 -37.05 -10.12 -9.20
C SER A 104 -35.71 -10.18 -9.93
N ASN A 105 -34.89 -11.19 -9.65
CA ASN A 105 -33.56 -11.38 -10.28
C ASN A 105 -32.65 -10.16 -10.01
N ILE A 106 -32.29 -9.99 -8.73
CA ILE A 106 -31.50 -8.85 -8.25
C ILE A 106 -30.22 -9.35 -7.60
N THR A 107 -29.09 -8.73 -7.91
CA THR A 107 -27.83 -8.91 -7.19
C THR A 107 -27.45 -7.61 -6.49
N ILE A 108 -27.12 -7.70 -5.20
CA ILE A 108 -26.60 -6.60 -4.39
C ILE A 108 -25.27 -7.07 -3.82
N SER A 109 -24.15 -6.64 -4.40
CA SER A 109 -22.81 -7.16 -4.08
C SER A 109 -21.78 -6.09 -3.75
N ASN A 110 -20.86 -6.40 -2.84
CA ASN A 110 -19.65 -5.59 -2.61
C ASN A 110 -19.92 -4.11 -2.25
N ASN A 111 -21.08 -3.80 -1.68
CA ASN A 111 -21.45 -2.42 -1.35
C ASN A 111 -21.12 -2.09 0.11
N ILE A 112 -20.82 -0.81 0.38
CA ILE A 112 -20.91 -0.23 1.71
C ILE A 112 -22.32 0.34 1.91
N VAL A 113 -23.01 -0.09 2.97
CA VAL A 113 -24.36 0.36 3.35
C VAL A 113 -24.35 0.82 4.80
N ALA A 114 -24.15 2.12 5.02
CA ALA A 114 -23.74 2.62 6.33
C ALA A 114 -24.58 3.80 6.85
N GLU A 115 -24.66 3.92 8.16
CA GLU A 115 -25.05 5.16 8.85
C GLU A 115 -26.38 5.79 8.38
N ALA A 116 -27.41 4.97 8.15
CA ALA A 116 -28.76 5.52 7.97
C ALA A 116 -29.15 6.39 9.18
N LEU A 117 -29.83 7.52 8.96
CA LEU A 117 -29.97 8.58 9.96
C LEU A 117 -31.04 8.29 11.00
N LYS A 118 -30.69 8.25 12.29
CA LYS A 118 -31.56 7.74 13.35
C LYS A 118 -32.63 8.73 13.80
N GLU A 119 -32.29 9.88 14.39
CA GLU A 119 -33.26 10.90 14.84
C GLU A 119 -33.25 12.13 13.91
N SER A 120 -33.50 11.90 12.62
CA SER A 120 -33.49 12.96 11.60
C SER A 120 -34.92 13.40 11.20
N LEU A 121 -35.14 13.76 9.93
CA LEU A 121 -36.39 14.37 9.43
C LEU A 121 -37.53 13.38 9.16
N HIS A 122 -37.34 12.08 9.38
CA HIS A 122 -38.35 11.09 9.03
C HIS A 122 -39.65 11.29 9.85
N PRO A 123 -40.83 11.34 9.21
CA PRO A 123 -42.09 11.70 9.89
C PRO A 123 -42.57 10.65 10.91
N LYS A 124 -42.04 9.42 10.86
CA LYS A 124 -42.38 8.34 11.79
C LYS A 124 -41.51 8.35 13.06
N GLY A 125 -40.60 9.32 13.21
CA GLY A 125 -39.64 9.41 14.31
C GLY A 125 -38.37 8.64 13.99
N GLN A 126 -37.77 7.98 15.00
CA GLN A 126 -36.54 7.19 14.85
C GLN A 126 -36.57 6.25 13.64
N HIS A 127 -35.68 6.45 12.67
CA HIS A 127 -35.76 5.75 11.40
C HIS A 127 -34.41 5.63 10.68
N SER A 128 -33.57 4.70 11.16
CA SER A 128 -32.26 4.37 10.58
C SER A 128 -32.32 2.94 10.03
N MET A 129 -32.56 2.81 8.72
CA MET A 129 -32.78 1.51 8.06
C MET A 129 -31.68 1.22 7.04
N GLY A 130 -30.99 0.08 7.18
CA GLY A 130 -29.92 -0.30 6.26
C GLY A 130 -30.46 -0.79 4.92
N MET A 131 -31.05 -1.99 4.91
CA MET A 131 -31.46 -2.69 3.70
C MET A 131 -32.83 -3.37 3.86
N LEU A 132 -33.72 -3.12 2.89
CA LEU A 132 -35.05 -3.72 2.80
C LEU A 132 -35.18 -4.61 1.55
N ILE A 133 -35.48 -5.89 1.76
CA ILE A 133 -36.01 -6.78 0.72
C ILE A 133 -37.55 -6.82 0.85
N GLY A 134 -38.24 -6.09 -0.04
CA GLY A 134 -39.67 -5.82 0.04
C GLY A 134 -40.55 -7.03 -0.26
N ASP A 135 -41.85 -6.89 0.03
CA ASP A 135 -42.82 -7.99 -0.05
C ASP A 135 -42.88 -8.60 -1.46
N HIS A 136 -42.91 -9.93 -1.54
CA HIS A 136 -42.95 -10.71 -2.79
C HIS A 136 -41.78 -10.47 -3.76
N SER A 137 -40.66 -9.88 -3.31
CA SER A 137 -39.44 -9.87 -4.12
C SER A 137 -38.95 -11.30 -4.30
N SER A 138 -38.36 -11.64 -5.46
CA SER A 138 -37.92 -13.02 -5.70
C SER A 138 -36.59 -13.15 -6.43
N ASN A 139 -35.81 -14.19 -6.11
CA ASN A 139 -34.47 -14.42 -6.67
C ASN A 139 -33.57 -13.19 -6.42
N VAL A 140 -33.26 -12.93 -5.16
CA VAL A 140 -32.41 -11.80 -4.76
C VAL A 140 -31.19 -12.33 -4.03
N SER A 141 -30.00 -11.99 -4.52
CA SER A 141 -28.73 -12.37 -3.91
C SER A 141 -28.05 -11.15 -3.31
N VAL A 142 -27.80 -11.18 -2.00
CA VAL A 142 -27.12 -10.15 -1.21
C VAL A 142 -25.79 -10.73 -0.74
N ILE A 143 -24.69 -10.31 -1.38
CA ILE A 143 -23.40 -11.00 -1.31
C ILE A 143 -22.27 -10.02 -0.96
N GLY A 144 -21.40 -10.31 0.01
CA GLY A 144 -20.16 -9.53 0.15
C GLY A 144 -20.34 -8.07 0.58
N ASN A 145 -21.46 -7.68 1.18
CA ASN A 145 -21.71 -6.29 1.55
C ASN A 145 -21.26 -5.99 2.98
N LEU A 146 -20.84 -4.74 3.20
CA LEU A 146 -20.54 -4.16 4.51
C LEU A 146 -21.71 -3.30 4.99
N LEU A 147 -22.41 -3.73 6.04
CA LEU A 147 -23.51 -2.97 6.66
C LEU A 147 -23.05 -2.42 8.02
N VAL A 148 -23.00 -1.09 8.17
CA VAL A 148 -22.40 -0.45 9.36
C VAL A 148 -23.34 0.54 10.02
N SER A 149 -23.58 0.39 11.31
CA SER A 149 -24.27 1.41 12.14
C SER A 149 -25.62 1.85 11.57
N ASN A 150 -26.43 0.91 11.07
CA ASN A 150 -27.85 1.14 10.85
C ASN A 150 -28.66 0.53 12.01
N LYS A 151 -29.64 1.25 12.52
CA LYS A 151 -30.38 0.82 13.72
C LYS A 151 -31.27 -0.40 13.47
N PHE A 152 -31.84 -0.49 12.28
CA PHE A 152 -32.83 -1.49 11.90
C PHE A 152 -32.57 -2.00 10.47
N ARG A 153 -33.17 -3.16 10.16
CA ARG A 153 -33.17 -3.76 8.81
C ARG A 153 -31.75 -3.95 8.25
N ASN A 154 -30.97 -4.87 8.82
CA ASN A 154 -29.61 -5.19 8.36
C ASN A 154 -29.44 -6.65 7.90
N ALA A 155 -30.25 -7.23 7.00
CA ALA A 155 -31.37 -6.67 6.25
C ALA A 155 -32.73 -7.05 6.87
N LEU A 156 -33.83 -6.43 6.42
CA LEU A 156 -35.18 -6.97 6.62
C LEU A 156 -35.68 -7.61 5.32
N ILE A 157 -35.93 -8.92 5.36
CA ILE A 157 -36.60 -9.67 4.30
C ILE A 157 -38.08 -9.79 4.68
N LYS A 158 -38.95 -9.14 3.91
CA LYS A 158 -40.38 -9.08 4.20
C LYS A 158 -41.15 -10.33 3.78
N ASP A 159 -42.45 -10.31 4.10
CA ASP A 159 -43.36 -11.43 3.89
C ASP A 159 -43.43 -11.82 2.40
N ASP A 160 -43.52 -13.12 2.18
CA ASP A 160 -43.60 -13.77 0.87
C ASP A 160 -42.43 -13.45 -0.09
N ALA A 161 -41.31 -12.88 0.37
CA ALA A 161 -40.10 -12.78 -0.45
C ALA A 161 -39.45 -14.17 -0.63
N LYS A 162 -39.17 -14.57 -1.87
CA LYS A 162 -38.79 -15.95 -2.21
C LYS A 162 -37.40 -16.05 -2.82
N ASN A 163 -36.68 -17.12 -2.49
CA ASN A 163 -35.36 -17.44 -3.03
C ASN A 163 -34.39 -16.29 -2.79
N ILE A 164 -34.24 -15.93 -1.51
CA ILE A 164 -33.35 -14.85 -1.09
C ILE A 164 -32.05 -15.46 -0.57
N GLU A 165 -30.93 -15.06 -1.14
CA GLU A 165 -29.60 -15.43 -0.68
C GLU A 165 -29.00 -14.25 0.09
N PHE A 166 -28.52 -14.53 1.29
CA PHE A 166 -27.81 -13.57 2.15
C PHE A 166 -26.49 -14.24 2.52
N ILE A 167 -25.44 -13.95 1.75
CA ILE A 167 -24.19 -14.72 1.72
C ILE A 167 -22.99 -13.82 1.98
N ASN A 168 -22.06 -14.23 2.86
CA ASN A 168 -20.78 -13.56 3.11
C ASN A 168 -20.91 -12.04 3.34
N ASN A 169 -21.86 -11.57 4.15
CA ASN A 169 -21.98 -10.15 4.49
C ASN A 169 -21.38 -9.89 5.89
N VAL A 170 -20.82 -8.70 6.09
CA VAL A 170 -20.40 -8.21 7.41
C VAL A 170 -21.38 -7.16 7.88
N ILE A 171 -21.89 -7.35 9.09
CA ILE A 171 -22.88 -6.48 9.69
C ILE A 171 -22.34 -6.01 11.05
N TYR A 172 -21.90 -4.76 11.12
CA TYR A 172 -21.33 -4.15 12.33
C TYR A 172 -22.26 -3.10 12.94
N ASN A 173 -22.30 -3.08 14.28
CA ASN A 173 -23.07 -2.13 15.08
C ASN A 173 -24.56 -2.02 14.67
N TYR A 174 -25.23 -3.16 14.50
CA TYR A 174 -26.57 -3.31 13.91
C TYR A 174 -27.75 -2.83 14.77
N GLY A 175 -27.52 -1.95 15.73
CA GLY A 175 -28.55 -1.39 16.60
C GLY A 175 -29.46 -2.46 17.22
N ASN A 176 -30.75 -2.41 16.87
CA ASN A 176 -31.76 -3.30 17.44
C ASN A 176 -31.98 -4.58 16.63
N GLU A 177 -31.61 -4.59 15.35
CA GLU A 177 -31.92 -5.66 14.40
C GLU A 177 -30.77 -5.83 13.40
N GLY A 178 -30.14 -7.01 13.42
CA GLY A 178 -29.32 -7.52 12.33
C GLY A 178 -30.21 -7.96 11.16
N LEU A 179 -30.09 -9.23 10.77
CA LEU A 179 -30.96 -9.85 9.77
C LEU A 179 -32.31 -10.26 10.38
N VAL A 180 -33.40 -9.86 9.73
CA VAL A 180 -34.75 -10.34 10.03
C VAL A 180 -35.38 -10.90 8.76
N ALA A 181 -35.76 -12.18 8.78
CA ALA A 181 -36.58 -12.80 7.76
C ALA A 181 -38.00 -13.03 8.30
N ALA A 182 -38.99 -12.43 7.64
CA ALA A 182 -40.36 -12.37 8.11
C ALA A 182 -41.32 -13.18 7.24
N GLY A 183 -42.40 -13.66 7.86
CA GLY A 183 -43.54 -14.26 7.18
C GLY A 183 -43.19 -15.54 6.43
N ALA A 184 -43.81 -15.74 5.26
CA ALA A 184 -43.65 -16.91 4.42
C ALA A 184 -42.40 -16.85 3.50
N SER A 185 -41.34 -16.14 3.90
CA SER A 185 -40.13 -15.98 3.10
C SER A 185 -39.30 -17.26 2.99
N THR A 186 -38.57 -17.42 1.88
CA THR A 186 -37.58 -18.49 1.71
C THR A 186 -36.18 -17.91 1.55
N VAL A 187 -35.26 -18.30 2.44
CA VAL A 187 -33.95 -17.63 2.58
C VAL A 187 -32.81 -18.62 2.80
N HIS A 188 -31.68 -18.42 2.13
CA HIS A 188 -30.39 -19.00 2.50
C HIS A 188 -29.54 -17.93 3.21
N VAL A 189 -29.05 -18.24 4.41
CA VAL A 189 -28.22 -17.36 5.24
C VAL A 189 -26.89 -18.07 5.47
N ILE A 190 -25.83 -17.67 4.77
CA ILE A 190 -24.58 -18.44 4.70
C ILE A 190 -23.35 -17.52 4.88
N GLY A 191 -22.38 -17.90 5.71
CA GLY A 191 -21.07 -17.21 5.72
C GLY A 191 -21.07 -15.78 6.28
N ASN A 192 -22.15 -15.33 6.94
CA ASN A 192 -22.25 -13.92 7.37
C ASN A 192 -21.67 -13.70 8.76
N THR A 193 -21.09 -12.52 8.98
CA THR A 193 -20.49 -12.11 10.26
C THR A 193 -21.22 -10.91 10.86
N PHE A 194 -21.85 -11.12 12.01
CA PHE A 194 -22.58 -10.10 12.77
C PHE A 194 -21.79 -9.69 14.01
N ILE A 195 -21.27 -8.47 14.00
CA ILE A 195 -20.39 -7.92 15.04
C ILE A 195 -21.17 -6.87 15.84
N LYS A 196 -21.25 -7.05 17.16
CA LYS A 196 -21.92 -6.11 18.06
C LYS A 196 -21.03 -4.88 18.26
N GLY A 197 -21.60 -3.69 18.09
CA GLY A 197 -21.00 -2.40 18.47
C GLY A 197 -21.71 -1.76 19.68
N GLU A 198 -21.34 -0.52 20.02
CA GLU A 198 -21.86 0.19 21.20
C GLU A 198 -23.39 0.33 21.20
N ASP A 199 -23.99 0.57 20.04
CA ASP A 199 -25.43 0.75 19.89
C ASP A 199 -26.20 -0.56 19.72
N SER A 200 -25.46 -1.67 19.56
CA SER A 200 -26.05 -3.00 19.39
C SER A 200 -26.77 -3.41 20.67
N SER A 201 -28.07 -3.12 20.69
CA SER A 201 -28.93 -3.24 21.85
C SER A 201 -30.21 -3.94 21.40
N GLY A 202 -30.27 -5.25 21.62
CA GLY A 202 -31.46 -5.95 21.18
C GLY A 202 -31.35 -7.45 21.13
N ARG A 203 -32.03 -7.96 20.11
CA ARG A 203 -32.40 -9.35 19.93
C ARG A 203 -31.26 -10.12 19.25
N GLU A 204 -31.50 -11.39 18.96
CA GLU A 204 -30.57 -12.23 18.22
C GLU A 204 -30.20 -11.58 16.87
N ALA A 205 -28.98 -11.77 16.41
CA ALA A 205 -28.46 -11.14 15.20
C ALA A 205 -29.23 -11.58 13.94
N ILE A 206 -29.63 -12.85 13.90
CA ILE A 206 -30.43 -13.44 12.83
C ILE A 206 -31.78 -13.87 13.39
N ARG A 207 -32.88 -13.36 12.84
CA ARG A 207 -34.22 -13.62 13.36
C ARG A 207 -35.20 -14.07 12.30
N PHE A 208 -35.89 -15.18 12.58
CA PHE A 208 -36.97 -15.70 11.75
C PHE A 208 -38.32 -15.47 12.45
N ILE A 209 -39.18 -14.63 11.88
CA ILE A 209 -40.41 -14.13 12.53
C ILE A 209 -41.65 -14.20 11.62
N GLY A 210 -42.85 -13.99 12.18
CA GLY A 210 -44.09 -13.83 11.43
C GLY A 210 -44.87 -15.13 11.14
N SER A 211 -45.81 -15.08 10.19
CA SER A 211 -46.64 -16.25 9.83
C SER A 211 -45.82 -17.31 9.09
N THR A 212 -45.81 -18.55 9.59
CA THR A 212 -44.96 -19.66 9.10
C THR A 212 -45.43 -20.31 7.79
N GLY A 213 -46.21 -19.63 6.93
CA GLY A 213 -46.95 -20.24 5.82
C GLY A 213 -46.15 -21.23 4.97
N GLU A 214 -45.38 -20.72 4.02
CA GLU A 214 -44.43 -21.48 3.20
C GLU A 214 -42.98 -21.10 3.55
N ALA A 215 -42.75 -20.70 4.80
CA ALA A 215 -41.44 -20.27 5.27
C ALA A 215 -40.46 -21.46 5.27
N ALA A 216 -39.26 -21.26 4.73
CA ALA A 216 -38.21 -22.27 4.76
C ALA A 216 -36.85 -21.58 4.72
N TYR A 217 -35.95 -21.97 5.63
CA TYR A 217 -34.66 -21.33 5.77
C TYR A 217 -33.53 -22.35 5.69
N TYR A 218 -32.44 -22.01 5.01
CA TYR A 218 -31.19 -22.73 5.13
C TYR A 218 -30.17 -21.82 5.80
N VAL A 219 -29.48 -22.32 6.84
CA VAL A 219 -28.54 -21.52 7.63
C VAL A 219 -27.27 -22.32 7.83
N SER A 220 -26.12 -21.76 7.43
CA SER A 220 -24.81 -22.40 7.59
C SER A 220 -23.71 -21.36 7.82
N ASP A 221 -22.73 -21.69 8.64
CA ASP A 221 -21.50 -20.91 8.83
C ASP A 221 -21.70 -19.39 9.07
N ASN A 222 -22.61 -19.02 9.98
CA ASN A 222 -22.78 -17.60 10.35
C ASN A 222 -22.22 -17.35 11.75
N VAL A 223 -21.53 -16.22 11.91
CA VAL A 223 -21.12 -15.70 13.22
C VAL A 223 -22.21 -14.74 13.72
N GLY A 224 -23.05 -15.22 14.65
CA GLY A 224 -24.13 -14.42 15.22
C GLY A 224 -25.19 -15.29 15.91
N GLU A 225 -25.89 -14.70 16.88
CA GLU A 225 -26.99 -15.39 17.55
C GLU A 225 -28.18 -15.58 16.59
N ILE A 226 -28.76 -16.79 16.57
CA ILE A 226 -29.96 -17.12 15.79
C ILE A 226 -31.16 -17.22 16.73
N GLY A 227 -32.26 -16.56 16.39
CA GLY A 227 -33.49 -16.57 17.19
C GLY A 227 -34.77 -16.28 16.41
N GLY A 228 -35.81 -15.89 17.13
CA GLY A 228 -37.17 -15.72 16.60
C GLY A 228 -38.06 -16.95 16.74
N GLU A 229 -39.37 -16.74 16.58
CA GLU A 229 -40.40 -17.76 16.75
C GLU A 229 -40.37 -18.86 15.67
N ASN A 230 -39.77 -18.59 14.51
CA ASN A 230 -39.82 -19.46 13.33
C ASN A 230 -38.53 -20.23 13.06
N THR A 231 -37.63 -20.33 14.05
CA THR A 231 -36.40 -21.16 13.95
C THR A 231 -36.68 -22.64 13.65
N SER A 232 -37.90 -23.12 13.91
CA SER A 232 -38.34 -24.47 13.51
C SER A 232 -38.45 -24.70 11.99
N GLN A 233 -38.42 -23.64 11.17
CA GLN A 233 -38.43 -23.70 9.70
C GLN A 233 -37.01 -23.76 9.10
N ILE A 234 -35.98 -23.84 9.94
CA ILE A 234 -34.61 -24.05 9.47
C ILE A 234 -34.45 -25.51 9.05
N GLU A 235 -34.16 -25.71 7.76
CA GLU A 235 -34.00 -26.99 7.11
C GLU A 235 -32.52 -27.40 7.06
N LYS A 236 -32.27 -28.72 6.92
CA LYS A 236 -30.91 -29.27 6.87
C LYS A 236 -30.21 -29.11 5.52
N ASN A 237 -30.99 -28.96 4.46
CA ASN A 237 -30.53 -28.85 3.09
C ASN A 237 -31.00 -27.52 2.51
N PHE A 238 -30.42 -27.11 1.39
CA PHE A 238 -30.91 -25.98 0.62
C PHE A 238 -32.43 -26.08 0.37
N VAL A 239 -33.11 -24.97 0.59
CA VAL A 239 -34.58 -24.85 0.50
C VAL A 239 -35.06 -24.42 -0.90
N PHE A 240 -34.11 -24.07 -1.77
CA PHE A 240 -34.24 -23.80 -3.20
C PHE A 240 -32.87 -24.03 -3.85
N ASP A 241 -32.79 -24.07 -5.17
CA ASP A 241 -31.51 -24.22 -5.88
C ASP A 241 -30.67 -22.94 -5.71
N PRO A 242 -29.49 -23.00 -5.07
CA PRO A 242 -28.66 -21.80 -4.85
C PRO A 242 -28.04 -21.30 -6.15
N ALA A 243 -27.71 -20.01 -6.19
CA ALA A 243 -26.86 -19.43 -7.23
C ALA A 243 -25.42 -19.98 -7.11
N THR A 244 -24.64 -19.80 -8.17
CA THR A 244 -23.27 -20.35 -8.29
C THR A 244 -22.21 -19.54 -7.55
N THR A 245 -22.58 -18.72 -6.58
CA THR A 245 -21.67 -17.86 -5.82
C THR A 245 -20.75 -18.70 -4.94
N GLU A 246 -19.47 -18.34 -4.91
CA GLU A 246 -18.50 -18.93 -3.99
C GLU A 246 -18.76 -18.46 -2.55
N VAL A 247 -18.84 -19.42 -1.63
CA VAL A 247 -19.08 -19.16 -0.20
C VAL A 247 -17.73 -19.15 0.51
N MET A 248 -17.35 -18.00 1.04
CA MET A 248 -16.21 -17.84 1.94
C MET A 248 -16.60 -18.24 3.35
N SER A 249 -15.63 -18.62 4.18
CA SER A 249 -15.91 -18.74 5.61
C SER A 249 -16.23 -17.37 6.21
N ALA A 250 -16.97 -17.36 7.31
CA ALA A 250 -17.32 -16.11 7.99
C ALA A 250 -16.10 -15.27 8.45
N ALA A 251 -14.95 -15.92 8.69
CA ALA A 251 -13.70 -15.24 9.02
C ALA A 251 -13.08 -14.58 7.78
N GLU A 252 -12.90 -15.33 6.68
CA GLU A 252 -12.38 -14.81 5.40
C GLU A 252 -13.26 -13.70 4.83
N ALA A 253 -14.58 -13.81 5.03
CA ALA A 253 -15.53 -12.79 4.59
C ALA A 253 -15.29 -11.42 5.24
N LEU A 254 -14.77 -11.36 6.48
CA LEU A 254 -14.50 -10.08 7.12
C LEU A 254 -13.38 -9.32 6.39
N ASP A 255 -12.24 -9.98 6.22
CA ASP A 255 -11.06 -9.35 5.64
C ASP A 255 -11.28 -9.01 4.17
N TRP A 256 -11.90 -9.93 3.42
CA TRP A 256 -12.24 -9.69 2.02
C TRP A 256 -13.17 -8.50 1.85
N ILE A 257 -14.21 -8.37 2.69
CA ILE A 257 -15.17 -7.26 2.59
C ILE A 257 -14.52 -5.93 2.96
N LEU A 258 -13.69 -5.87 4.00
CA LEU A 258 -13.00 -4.63 4.37
C LEU A 258 -12.02 -4.18 3.28
N ALA A 259 -11.44 -5.11 2.53
CA ALA A 259 -10.54 -4.81 1.42
C ALA A 259 -11.28 -4.41 0.12
N ASN A 260 -12.47 -4.97 -0.16
CA ASN A 260 -13.08 -4.89 -1.49
C ASN A 260 -14.39 -4.10 -1.54
N ALA A 261 -15.12 -3.93 -0.44
CA ALA A 261 -16.43 -3.29 -0.49
C ALA A 261 -16.35 -1.77 -0.68
N GLY A 262 -17.34 -1.23 -1.40
CA GLY A 262 -17.57 0.21 -1.55
C GLY A 262 -17.29 0.74 -2.95
N ALA A 263 -17.58 2.03 -3.15
CA ALA A 263 -17.22 2.74 -4.37
C ALA A 263 -15.73 3.12 -4.30
N ARG A 264 -14.98 2.72 -5.32
CA ARG A 264 -13.56 3.02 -5.45
C ARG A 264 -13.26 3.76 -6.74
N VAL A 265 -12.26 4.62 -6.69
CA VAL A 265 -11.69 5.32 -7.85
C VAL A 265 -10.21 5.03 -7.83
N ASN A 266 -9.69 4.41 -8.90
CA ASN A 266 -8.32 3.94 -8.96
C ASN A 266 -7.93 3.07 -7.76
N GLY A 267 -8.84 2.19 -7.31
CA GLY A 267 -8.63 1.33 -6.13
C GLY A 267 -8.83 2.01 -4.77
N GLU A 268 -9.01 3.33 -4.71
CA GLU A 268 -9.08 4.08 -3.46
C GLU A 268 -10.51 4.38 -2.99
N LEU A 269 -10.70 4.44 -1.67
CA LEU A 269 -11.96 4.85 -1.04
C LEU A 269 -12.00 6.36 -0.81
N SER A 270 -13.21 6.92 -0.78
CA SER A 270 -13.39 8.30 -0.27
C SER A 270 -13.06 8.39 1.23
N ASP A 271 -12.63 9.57 1.70
CA ASP A 271 -12.39 9.84 3.13
C ASP A 271 -13.53 9.37 4.04
N ILE A 272 -14.78 9.53 3.58
CA ILE A 272 -15.97 9.13 4.32
C ILE A 272 -16.05 7.61 4.45
N ASP A 273 -15.76 6.87 3.39
CA ASP A 273 -15.83 5.41 3.36
C ASP A 273 -14.64 4.79 4.08
N GLN A 274 -13.44 5.36 3.92
CA GLN A 274 -12.27 4.96 4.68
C GLN A 274 -12.53 5.11 6.19
N ARG A 275 -13.08 6.24 6.62
CA ARG A 275 -13.51 6.44 8.02
C ARG A 275 -14.53 5.39 8.47
N ILE A 276 -15.49 5.01 7.61
CA ILE A 276 -16.47 3.96 7.95
C ILE A 276 -15.75 2.63 8.19
N ILE A 277 -14.84 2.23 7.31
CA ILE A 277 -14.04 1.00 7.47
C ILE A 277 -13.18 1.06 8.73
N ASP A 278 -12.46 2.16 8.94
CA ASP A 278 -11.65 2.37 10.15
C ASP A 278 -12.49 2.29 11.41
N SER A 279 -13.75 2.73 11.37
CA SER A 279 -14.67 2.63 12.51
C SER A 279 -15.11 1.19 12.81
N VAL A 280 -15.09 0.29 11.82
CA VAL A 280 -15.32 -1.14 12.01
C VAL A 280 -14.08 -1.77 12.65
N ILE A 281 -12.89 -1.51 12.08
CA ILE A 281 -11.59 -2.04 12.57
C ILE A 281 -11.36 -1.62 14.03
N ASN A 282 -11.58 -0.35 14.34
CA ASN A 282 -11.36 0.21 15.68
C ASN A 282 -12.54 0.01 16.63
N GLU A 283 -13.59 -0.71 16.20
CA GLU A 283 -14.83 -0.91 16.93
C GLU A 283 -15.44 0.38 17.54
N SER A 284 -15.38 1.48 16.79
CA SER A 284 -15.69 2.83 17.29
C SER A 284 -16.95 3.46 16.68
N SER A 285 -17.59 2.78 15.72
CA SER A 285 -18.77 3.31 15.02
C SER A 285 -19.99 3.47 15.94
N LYS A 286 -20.83 4.46 15.62
CA LYS A 286 -22.06 4.79 16.37
C LYS A 286 -23.21 5.12 15.43
N LEU A 287 -24.44 4.99 15.92
CA LEU A 287 -25.62 5.52 15.23
C LEU A 287 -25.58 7.05 15.24
N ILE A 288 -25.77 7.66 14.07
CA ILE A 288 -25.76 9.10 13.87
C ILE A 288 -27.16 9.64 13.58
N ASP A 289 -27.37 10.92 13.88
CA ASP A 289 -28.64 11.62 13.64
C ASP A 289 -28.54 12.54 12.40
N SER A 290 -27.33 12.98 12.05
CA SER A 290 -27.04 13.82 10.89
C SER A 290 -25.66 13.49 10.29
N PRO A 291 -25.42 13.68 8.98
CA PRO A 291 -24.08 13.63 8.39
C PRO A 291 -23.06 14.50 9.14
N ASP A 292 -23.50 15.65 9.68
CA ASP A 292 -22.64 16.57 10.43
C ASP A 292 -22.04 15.95 11.70
N ASP A 293 -22.64 14.90 12.26
CA ASP A 293 -22.13 14.18 13.43
C ASP A 293 -20.78 13.48 13.15
N VAL A 294 -20.49 13.23 11.87
CA VAL A 294 -19.27 12.54 11.39
C VAL A 294 -18.47 13.38 10.39
N GLY A 295 -18.71 14.69 10.37
CA GLY A 295 -17.95 15.65 9.54
C GLY A 295 -18.65 16.12 8.26
N GLY A 296 -19.83 15.58 7.95
CA GLY A 296 -20.63 15.96 6.79
C GLY A 296 -20.02 15.52 5.45
N TYR A 297 -20.49 16.12 4.36
CA TYR A 297 -20.12 15.78 2.99
C TYR A 297 -18.67 16.13 2.59
N GLY A 298 -17.94 16.87 3.43
CA GLY A 298 -16.60 17.36 3.07
C GLY A 298 -16.64 18.44 1.98
N LYS A 299 -15.46 18.74 1.40
CA LYS A 299 -15.35 19.62 0.23
C LYS A 299 -15.06 18.76 -1.00
N HIS A 300 -15.92 18.84 -2.01
CA HIS A 300 -15.63 18.24 -3.31
C HIS A 300 -14.81 19.22 -4.16
N THR A 301 -13.61 18.81 -4.54
CA THR A 301 -12.83 19.49 -5.58
C THR A 301 -13.20 18.84 -6.91
N PRO A 302 -13.81 19.57 -7.86
CA PRO A 302 -14.03 19.05 -9.19
C PRO A 302 -12.70 18.62 -9.81
N VAL A 303 -12.64 17.41 -10.32
CA VAL A 303 -11.49 16.91 -11.07
C VAL A 303 -11.80 17.07 -12.55
N ASP A 304 -10.81 17.54 -13.32
CA ASP A 304 -10.96 17.72 -14.76
C ASP A 304 -11.19 16.36 -15.45
N ALA A 305 -11.90 16.41 -16.57
CA ALA A 305 -12.15 15.21 -17.37
C ALA A 305 -10.85 14.65 -17.93
N LEU A 306 -10.73 13.33 -17.90
CA LEU A 306 -9.70 12.64 -18.66
C LEU A 306 -9.93 12.89 -20.16
N LYS A 307 -8.85 13.00 -20.93
CA LYS A 307 -8.93 13.23 -22.35
C LYS A 307 -9.51 12.00 -23.05
N ASP A 308 -10.58 12.21 -23.83
CA ASP A 308 -11.22 11.26 -24.73
C ASP A 308 -11.29 11.96 -26.10
N SER A 309 -10.43 11.55 -27.02
CA SER A 309 -10.17 12.24 -28.28
C SER A 309 -11.25 12.01 -29.34
N ASP A 310 -11.99 10.90 -29.28
CA ASP A 310 -13.06 10.59 -30.23
C ASP A 310 -14.47 10.66 -29.64
N GLY A 311 -14.57 10.82 -28.32
CA GLY A 311 -15.79 11.10 -27.58
C GLY A 311 -16.69 9.88 -27.44
N ASP A 312 -16.12 8.68 -27.37
CA ASP A 312 -16.88 7.43 -27.28
C ASP A 312 -17.11 6.94 -25.83
N GLY A 313 -16.48 7.59 -24.85
CA GLY A 313 -16.63 7.34 -23.43
C GLY A 313 -15.50 6.52 -22.80
N ILE A 314 -14.45 6.19 -23.54
CA ILE A 314 -13.21 5.60 -23.01
C ILE A 314 -12.10 6.66 -23.11
N PRO A 315 -11.40 7.00 -22.01
CA PRO A 315 -10.28 7.94 -22.10
C PRO A 315 -9.09 7.37 -22.90
N ASP A 316 -8.37 8.24 -23.62
CA ASP A 316 -7.25 7.88 -24.52
C ASP A 316 -6.22 6.95 -23.85
N HIS A 317 -5.97 7.17 -22.55
CA HIS A 317 -5.06 6.35 -21.76
C HIS A 317 -5.53 4.90 -21.61
N TYR A 318 -6.82 4.69 -21.31
CA TYR A 318 -7.38 3.37 -21.12
C TYR A 318 -7.59 2.63 -22.44
N GLU A 319 -7.84 3.35 -23.53
CA GLU A 319 -7.89 2.74 -24.86
C GLU A 319 -6.55 2.12 -25.24
N LYS A 320 -5.42 2.74 -24.88
CA LYS A 320 -4.10 2.13 -25.07
C LYS A 320 -3.92 0.86 -24.26
N ILE A 321 -4.39 0.86 -23.00
CA ILE A 321 -4.27 -0.29 -22.08
C ILE A 321 -5.02 -1.50 -22.64
N ILE A 322 -6.26 -1.30 -23.11
CA ILE A 322 -7.12 -2.38 -23.61
C ILE A 322 -6.91 -2.69 -25.11
N GLY A 323 -5.89 -2.09 -25.75
CA GLY A 323 -5.59 -2.31 -27.16
C GLY A 323 -6.59 -1.68 -28.16
N SER A 324 -7.42 -0.75 -27.71
CA SER A 324 -8.37 0.05 -28.50
C SER A 324 -7.70 1.26 -29.18
N ASN A 325 -8.43 1.99 -30.04
CA ASN A 325 -7.89 3.10 -30.82
C ASN A 325 -8.48 4.47 -30.44
N SER A 326 -7.69 5.30 -29.76
CA SER A 326 -8.08 6.62 -29.26
C SER A 326 -8.32 7.73 -30.28
N SER A 327 -8.61 7.38 -31.53
CA SER A 327 -8.99 8.32 -32.58
C SER A 327 -10.17 7.79 -33.39
N VAL A 328 -10.74 6.66 -33.00
CA VAL A 328 -11.79 5.95 -33.71
C VAL A 328 -12.82 5.49 -32.69
N ALA A 329 -13.96 6.17 -32.61
CA ALA A 329 -15.04 5.82 -31.71
C ALA A 329 -15.49 4.35 -31.88
N ASP A 330 -14.93 3.47 -31.07
CA ASP A 330 -14.93 2.03 -31.20
C ASP A 330 -15.14 1.31 -29.86
N ALA A 331 -15.58 2.02 -28.82
CA ALA A 331 -16.05 1.51 -27.54
C ALA A 331 -17.00 0.29 -27.60
N ASN A 332 -17.74 0.10 -28.69
CA ASN A 332 -18.64 -1.06 -28.91
C ASN A 332 -18.02 -2.14 -29.80
N LYS A 333 -16.73 -2.04 -30.09
CA LYS A 333 -15.90 -3.10 -30.67
C LYS A 333 -15.30 -3.92 -29.55
N ASP A 334 -14.59 -4.95 -29.97
CA ASP A 334 -13.98 -5.99 -29.17
C ASP A 334 -12.58 -6.09 -29.79
N ALA A 335 -11.64 -5.30 -29.27
CA ALA A 335 -10.33 -5.08 -29.87
C ALA A 335 -9.42 -6.30 -29.70
N ASP A 336 -9.56 -7.02 -28.59
CA ASP A 336 -8.78 -8.21 -28.25
C ASP A 336 -9.48 -9.53 -28.62
N GLY A 337 -10.78 -9.49 -28.95
CA GLY A 337 -11.54 -10.64 -29.44
C GLY A 337 -12.01 -11.58 -28.35
N ASP A 338 -12.05 -11.14 -27.09
CA ASP A 338 -12.39 -11.98 -25.94
C ASP A 338 -13.91 -12.17 -25.75
N GLY A 339 -14.71 -11.37 -26.48
CA GLY A 339 -16.16 -11.40 -26.48
C GLY A 339 -16.83 -10.33 -25.61
N PHE A 340 -16.06 -9.49 -24.92
CA PHE A 340 -16.51 -8.25 -24.30
C PHE A 340 -16.22 -7.07 -25.22
N SER A 341 -16.93 -5.97 -25.00
CA SER A 341 -16.65 -4.74 -25.73
C SER A 341 -15.60 -3.89 -25.01
N ASN A 342 -14.85 -3.07 -25.74
CA ASN A 342 -13.82 -2.19 -25.18
C ASN A 342 -14.36 -1.34 -24.01
N ILE A 343 -15.63 -0.91 -24.06
CA ILE A 343 -16.27 -0.19 -22.96
C ILE A 343 -16.53 -1.06 -21.73
N GLU A 344 -16.83 -2.34 -21.92
CA GLU A 344 -16.96 -3.33 -20.85
C GLU A 344 -15.59 -3.62 -20.22
N ASP A 345 -14.54 -3.75 -21.02
CA ASP A 345 -13.17 -3.94 -20.52
C ASP A 345 -12.70 -2.74 -19.72
N TYR A 346 -12.97 -1.54 -20.23
CA TYR A 346 -12.68 -0.31 -19.49
C TYR A 346 -13.38 -0.26 -18.13
N ILE A 347 -14.71 -0.40 -18.09
CA ILE A 347 -15.46 -0.23 -16.84
C ILE A 347 -15.23 -1.36 -15.83
N ASN A 348 -14.96 -2.58 -16.29
CA ASN A 348 -14.65 -3.71 -15.42
C ASN A 348 -13.19 -3.65 -14.96
N GLY A 349 -12.25 -3.25 -15.82
CA GLY A 349 -10.84 -3.12 -15.48
C GLY A 349 -10.57 -2.07 -14.39
N LEU A 350 -11.39 -1.02 -14.29
CA LEU A 350 -11.35 -0.06 -13.18
C LEU A 350 -11.73 -0.65 -11.81
N LEU A 351 -12.38 -1.81 -11.77
CA LEU A 351 -12.79 -2.49 -10.53
C LEU A 351 -11.94 -3.72 -10.26
N ASP A 352 -11.72 -4.54 -11.29
CA ASP A 352 -11.11 -5.86 -11.19
C ASP A 352 -9.61 -5.84 -11.57
N GLY A 353 -9.11 -4.70 -12.07
CA GLY A 353 -7.79 -4.56 -12.70
C GLY A 353 -7.84 -4.83 -14.20
N PHE A 354 -6.90 -4.25 -14.95
CA PHE A 354 -6.73 -4.52 -16.38
C PHE A 354 -5.88 -5.79 -16.56
N SER A 355 -6.28 -6.68 -17.45
CA SER A 355 -5.49 -7.88 -17.78
C SER A 355 -4.29 -7.50 -18.64
N ASP A 356 -3.09 -8.00 -18.32
CA ASP A 356 -1.87 -7.84 -19.13
C ASP A 356 -1.91 -8.57 -20.49
N THR A 357 -3.00 -9.28 -20.78
CA THR A 357 -3.11 -10.05 -22.01
C THR A 357 -3.56 -9.17 -23.18
N VAL A 358 -2.65 -8.36 -23.70
CA VAL A 358 -2.67 -8.08 -25.15
C VAL A 358 -2.41 -9.44 -25.81
N THR A 359 -3.47 -10.11 -26.27
CA THR A 359 -3.32 -11.37 -26.99
C THR A 359 -2.62 -11.10 -28.32
N ASP A 360 -1.30 -11.26 -28.34
CA ASP A 360 -0.60 -11.62 -29.56
C ASP A 360 -1.16 -12.99 -29.95
N GLY A 361 -2.07 -12.99 -30.91
CA GLY A 361 -2.95 -14.12 -31.18
C GLY A 361 -2.20 -15.41 -31.48
N ASP A 362 -2.23 -16.34 -30.53
CA ASP A 362 -2.19 -17.79 -30.75
C ASP A 362 -2.26 -18.50 -29.38
N ASP A 363 -3.44 -18.98 -28.98
CA ASP A 363 -3.67 -20.41 -28.65
C ASP A 363 -5.12 -20.62 -28.15
N ILE A 364 -6.00 -21.14 -29.03
CA ILE A 364 -7.13 -21.95 -28.57
C ILE A 364 -7.14 -23.25 -29.38
N GLY A 365 -6.49 -24.27 -28.83
CA GLY A 365 -6.66 -25.65 -29.26
C GLY A 365 -8.10 -26.14 -29.07
N GLY A 366 -8.81 -26.43 -30.17
CA GLY A 366 -10.16 -27.01 -30.10
C GLY A 366 -10.85 -27.32 -31.43
N ASP A 367 -10.28 -28.26 -32.20
CA ASP A 367 -10.93 -29.13 -33.21
C ASP A 367 -12.21 -28.64 -33.93
N ILE A 368 -12.07 -28.14 -35.17
CA ILE A 368 -13.09 -28.32 -36.22
C ILE A 368 -12.43 -28.55 -37.59
N SER A 369 -12.92 -29.59 -38.25
CA SER A 369 -12.49 -30.13 -39.53
C SER A 369 -12.73 -29.23 -40.76
N ASP A 370 -11.74 -29.21 -41.65
CA ASP A 370 -11.85 -29.30 -43.12
C ASP A 370 -12.69 -28.23 -43.85
N VAL A 371 -12.04 -27.23 -44.47
CA VAL A 371 -12.18 -26.88 -45.91
C VAL A 371 -11.01 -26.00 -46.35
N THR A 372 -10.47 -26.35 -47.51
CA THR A 372 -9.35 -25.81 -48.28
C THR A 372 -9.52 -24.40 -48.90
N ASP A 373 -8.36 -23.77 -49.14
CA ASP A 373 -7.92 -23.05 -50.36
C ASP A 373 -7.87 -21.51 -50.32
N GLY A 374 -6.73 -20.96 -50.76
CA GLY A 374 -6.67 -19.68 -51.47
C GLY A 374 -5.78 -18.58 -50.90
N SER A 375 -4.49 -18.66 -51.19
CA SER A 375 -3.53 -17.57 -51.49
C SER A 375 -4.08 -16.13 -51.61
N ASP A 376 -3.42 -15.14 -50.99
CA ASP A 376 -2.45 -14.27 -51.69
C ASP A 376 -1.93 -13.13 -50.80
N GLU A 377 -0.65 -12.82 -51.03
CA GLU A 377 0.13 -11.68 -50.53
C GLU A 377 -0.57 -10.32 -50.71
N THR A 378 -0.43 -9.41 -49.75
CA THR A 378 -0.20 -7.98 -50.08
C THR A 378 0.59 -7.24 -48.99
N THR A 379 1.89 -7.15 -49.23
CA THR A 379 2.78 -5.97 -49.09
C THR A 379 2.38 -4.83 -48.13
N ILE A 380 3.17 -4.73 -47.05
CA ILE A 380 3.42 -3.51 -46.28
C ILE A 380 4.07 -2.44 -47.17
N VAL A 381 3.46 -1.26 -47.26
CA VAL A 381 4.15 0.01 -47.61
C VAL A 381 3.48 1.18 -46.87
N GLY A 382 4.17 1.67 -45.83
CA GLY A 382 4.51 3.10 -45.69
C GLY A 382 3.51 4.05 -45.04
N GLY A 383 3.78 4.35 -43.76
CA GLY A 383 4.11 5.71 -43.30
C GLY A 383 3.01 6.76 -43.37
N GLY A 384 2.37 6.98 -42.23
CA GLY A 384 1.60 8.18 -41.92
C GLY A 384 1.88 8.58 -40.48
N ASP A 385 2.95 9.34 -40.30
CA ASP A 385 3.30 10.08 -39.09
C ASP A 385 2.14 11.01 -38.69
N SER A 386 1.64 10.87 -37.46
CA SER A 386 0.75 11.84 -36.81
C SER A 386 1.10 11.92 -35.33
N THR A 387 2.11 12.73 -35.05
CA THR A 387 2.46 13.32 -33.75
C THR A 387 1.23 13.95 -33.08
N GLY A 388 0.58 13.21 -32.19
CA GLY A 388 -0.37 13.76 -31.23
C GLY A 388 0.40 14.26 -30.02
N SER A 389 0.44 15.58 -29.81
CA SER A 389 1.34 16.18 -28.83
C SER A 389 0.99 15.76 -27.40
N SER A 390 1.91 15.11 -26.69
CA SER A 390 1.76 14.67 -25.28
C SER A 390 1.92 15.82 -24.26
N VAL A 391 2.14 17.04 -24.75
CA VAL A 391 2.22 18.27 -23.96
C VAL A 391 0.90 18.54 -23.22
N GLY A 392 0.98 18.62 -21.89
CA GLY A 392 -0.11 18.85 -20.94
C GLY A 392 -0.53 17.61 -20.14
N THR A 393 0.06 16.43 -20.41
CA THR A 393 -0.14 15.21 -19.61
C THR A 393 0.48 15.39 -18.22
N VAL A 394 -0.26 15.09 -17.15
CA VAL A 394 0.23 15.12 -15.76
C VAL A 394 0.21 13.70 -15.17
N ILE A 395 1.35 13.23 -14.68
CA ILE A 395 1.50 11.99 -13.91
C ILE A 395 1.62 12.39 -12.45
N THR A 396 0.87 11.79 -11.53
CA THR A 396 1.01 12.03 -10.09
C THR A 396 1.32 10.71 -9.39
N VAL A 397 2.31 10.74 -8.50
CA VAL A 397 2.77 9.61 -7.70
C VAL A 397 2.72 10.01 -6.23
N GLU A 398 2.12 9.16 -5.40
CA GLU A 398 2.15 9.31 -3.94
C GLU A 398 3.59 9.14 -3.44
N ALA A 399 4.03 9.99 -2.52
CA ALA A 399 5.44 9.96 -2.13
C ALA A 399 5.83 8.66 -1.41
N GLU A 400 4.86 7.98 -0.78
CA GLU A 400 5.05 6.65 -0.20
C GLU A 400 5.19 5.52 -1.21
N ASP A 401 4.85 5.74 -2.48
CA ASP A 401 5.03 4.75 -3.55
C ASP A 401 6.38 4.91 -4.27
N LEU A 402 7.20 5.87 -3.84
CA LEU A 402 8.59 6.01 -4.26
C LEU A 402 9.45 4.92 -3.64
N VAL A 403 10.58 4.61 -4.29
CA VAL A 403 11.62 3.76 -3.71
C VAL A 403 12.37 4.55 -2.64
N LEU A 404 12.28 4.11 -1.37
CA LEU A 404 12.78 4.84 -0.20
C LEU A 404 14.09 4.23 0.35
N THR A 405 15.05 5.07 0.75
CA THR A 405 16.17 4.64 1.61
C THR A 405 15.75 4.55 3.09
N GLU A 406 16.45 3.74 3.90
CA GLU A 406 16.05 3.38 5.29
C GLU A 406 15.72 4.56 6.21
N GLY A 407 16.23 5.77 5.94
CA GLY A 407 15.95 6.95 6.74
C GLY A 407 14.62 7.65 6.43
N TRP A 408 13.86 7.20 5.43
CA TRP A 408 12.49 7.64 5.16
C TRP A 408 11.47 6.69 5.79
N ALA A 409 10.51 7.24 6.51
CA ALA A 409 9.39 6.48 7.05
C ALA A 409 8.07 7.05 6.54
N THR A 410 7.16 6.16 6.14
CA THR A 410 5.79 6.54 5.86
C THR A 410 5.07 6.90 7.15
N LYS A 411 4.46 8.09 7.21
CA LYS A 411 3.69 8.57 8.36
C LYS A 411 2.27 8.86 7.94
N SER A 412 1.32 8.38 8.73
CA SER A 412 -0.08 8.80 8.58
C SER A 412 -0.21 10.28 8.91
N LEU A 413 -0.79 11.04 7.98
CA LEU A 413 -1.06 12.45 8.16
C LEU A 413 -2.47 12.76 7.66
N SER A 414 -3.38 13.02 8.61
CA SER A 414 -4.76 13.31 8.28
C SER A 414 -4.88 14.57 7.39
N GLY A 415 -5.28 14.37 6.13
CA GLY A 415 -5.48 15.44 5.15
C GLY A 415 -4.33 15.67 4.18
N SER A 416 -3.36 14.76 4.10
CA SER A 416 -2.50 14.54 2.93
C SER A 416 -3.21 13.67 1.87
N SER A 417 -2.67 13.62 0.65
CA SER A 417 -3.09 12.65 -0.36
C SER A 417 -2.77 11.23 0.13
N GLY A 418 -3.59 10.23 -0.23
CA GLY A 418 -3.46 8.86 0.29
C GLY A 418 -3.58 8.68 1.82
N GLY A 419 -3.73 9.76 2.59
CA GLY A 419 -3.71 9.78 4.07
C GLY A 419 -2.33 9.57 4.70
N LYS A 420 -1.26 9.58 3.89
CA LYS A 420 0.13 9.39 4.33
C LYS A 420 1.06 10.41 3.66
N VAL A 421 2.26 10.48 4.20
CA VAL A 421 3.41 11.22 3.66
C VAL A 421 4.65 10.38 3.92
N ILE A 422 5.72 10.59 3.18
CA ILE A 422 7.05 10.15 3.62
C ILE A 422 7.67 11.22 4.50
N GLN A 423 8.35 10.81 5.57
CA GLN A 423 9.05 11.69 6.51
C GLN A 423 10.47 11.17 6.73
N ASN A 424 11.49 12.01 6.52
CA ASN A 424 12.86 11.65 6.90
C ASN A 424 12.99 11.66 8.43
N GLU A 425 13.40 10.53 9.02
CA GLU A 425 13.57 10.36 10.47
C GLU A 425 15.03 10.28 10.92
N SER A 426 15.97 10.08 9.98
CA SER A 426 17.38 9.83 10.26
C SER A 426 18.17 11.08 10.66
N GLY A 427 17.73 12.26 10.21
CA GLY A 427 18.48 13.52 10.39
C GLY A 427 19.65 13.67 9.42
N GLU A 428 19.92 12.62 8.65
CA GLU A 428 20.92 12.55 7.60
C GLU A 428 20.25 12.75 6.22
N LEU A 429 21.08 12.87 5.18
CA LEU A 429 20.61 12.98 3.81
C LEU A 429 20.03 11.63 3.33
N GLN A 430 18.78 11.63 2.86
CA GLN A 430 18.07 10.43 2.44
C GLN A 430 17.44 10.62 1.06
N SER A 431 17.17 9.53 0.34
CA SER A 431 16.65 9.56 -1.04
C SER A 431 15.32 8.82 -1.18
N ALA A 432 14.42 9.39 -1.99
CA ALA A 432 13.19 8.76 -2.44
C ALA A 432 13.13 8.89 -3.98
N SER A 433 12.96 7.79 -4.71
CA SER A 433 13.19 7.77 -6.16
C SER A 433 12.05 7.15 -6.96
N LEU A 434 11.88 7.62 -8.19
CA LEU A 434 10.94 7.12 -9.20
C LEU A 434 11.69 6.84 -10.50
N ALA A 435 11.51 5.64 -11.07
CA ALA A 435 11.87 5.37 -12.45
C ALA A 435 10.78 5.94 -13.37
N PHE A 436 11.16 6.84 -14.26
CA PHE A 436 10.25 7.50 -15.19
C PHE A 436 9.95 6.60 -16.37
N ASP A 437 8.67 6.31 -16.60
CA ASP A 437 8.17 5.39 -17.62
C ASP A 437 7.39 6.10 -18.75
N GLY A 438 7.44 7.43 -18.79
CA GLY A 438 6.71 8.26 -19.76
C GLY A 438 7.47 8.59 -21.05
N ASP A 439 6.76 9.16 -22.01
CA ASP A 439 7.30 9.61 -23.30
C ASP A 439 8.46 10.63 -23.14
N ALA A 440 9.42 10.63 -24.07
CA ALA A 440 10.50 11.61 -24.06
C ALA A 440 9.98 13.05 -24.21
N GLY A 441 10.28 13.91 -23.25
CA GLY A 441 9.71 15.25 -23.15
C GLY A 441 10.46 16.18 -22.20
N VAL A 442 10.08 17.46 -22.24
CA VAL A 442 10.44 18.45 -21.23
C VAL A 442 9.30 18.53 -20.23
N TYR A 443 9.57 18.22 -18.97
CA TYR A 443 8.61 18.13 -17.89
C TYR A 443 8.74 19.26 -16.88
N SER A 444 7.63 19.54 -16.21
CA SER A 444 7.55 20.34 -15.00
C SER A 444 7.23 19.40 -13.83
N LEU A 445 8.13 19.29 -12.87
CA LEU A 445 7.93 18.51 -11.65
C LEU A 445 7.35 19.40 -10.56
N THR A 446 6.20 19.00 -10.01
CA THR A 446 5.59 19.60 -8.81
C THR A 446 5.80 18.66 -7.65
N VAL A 447 6.46 19.11 -6.58
CA VAL A 447 6.57 18.39 -5.31
C VAL A 447 5.64 19.04 -4.30
N ASN A 448 4.68 18.30 -3.77
CA ASN A 448 3.78 18.75 -2.69
C ASN A 448 4.33 18.28 -1.34
N TYR A 449 4.43 19.20 -0.38
CA TYR A 449 5.10 18.96 0.91
C TYR A 449 4.57 19.89 2.01
N TYR A 450 4.92 19.60 3.26
CA TYR A 450 4.53 20.40 4.41
C TYR A 450 5.70 21.22 4.96
N ASP A 451 5.63 22.55 4.81
CA ASP A 451 6.64 23.52 5.30
C ASP A 451 6.16 24.09 6.65
N GLU A 452 6.83 23.73 7.74
CA GLU A 452 6.42 24.00 9.13
C GLU A 452 7.29 25.09 9.76
N ASN A 453 6.67 26.03 10.48
CA ASN A 453 7.35 27.22 11.00
C ASN A 453 8.25 26.98 12.26
N ASP A 454 8.76 25.78 12.49
CA ASP A 454 9.62 25.42 13.62
C ASP A 454 11.03 24.94 13.26
N GLY A 455 11.38 24.86 11.98
CA GLY A 455 12.72 24.53 11.50
C GLY A 455 12.99 25.04 10.08
N VAL A 456 14.08 24.55 9.46
CA VAL A 456 14.38 24.77 8.03
C VAL A 456 15.00 23.50 7.43
N SER A 457 14.16 22.62 6.89
CA SER A 457 14.55 21.43 6.13
C SER A 457 15.02 21.80 4.71
N THR A 458 15.81 20.92 4.07
CA THR A 458 16.28 21.14 2.68
C THR A 458 16.00 19.91 1.82
N LEU A 459 15.50 20.13 0.61
CA LEU A 459 15.27 19.09 -0.41
C LEU A 459 15.97 19.46 -1.71
N ALA A 460 16.63 18.49 -2.33
CA ALA A 460 17.18 18.51 -3.66
C ALA A 460 16.41 17.53 -4.57
N VAL A 461 16.32 17.86 -5.86
CA VAL A 461 15.85 16.94 -6.90
C VAL A 461 17.00 16.64 -7.83
N LEU A 462 17.19 15.37 -8.13
CA LEU A 462 18.18 14.86 -9.06
C LEU A 462 17.48 14.10 -10.20
N VAL A 463 18.00 14.20 -11.41
CA VAL A 463 17.61 13.38 -12.56
C VAL A 463 18.84 12.59 -12.99
N ASN A 464 18.76 11.27 -12.98
CA ASN A 464 19.89 10.38 -13.26
C ASN A 464 21.15 10.72 -12.43
N GLY A 465 20.95 11.09 -11.16
CA GLY A 465 22.04 11.48 -10.26
C GLY A 465 22.58 12.91 -10.44
N GLU A 466 22.12 13.68 -11.43
CA GLU A 466 22.47 15.10 -11.57
C GLU A 466 21.46 15.99 -10.83
N GLN A 467 21.93 16.83 -9.90
CA GLN A 467 21.07 17.75 -9.17
C GLN A 467 20.50 18.86 -10.07
N VAL A 468 19.19 18.85 -10.29
CA VAL A 468 18.46 19.81 -11.12
C VAL A 468 17.81 20.93 -10.31
N ALA A 469 17.51 20.70 -9.03
CA ALA A 469 16.95 21.72 -8.14
C ALA A 469 17.32 21.48 -6.67
N THR A 470 17.30 22.54 -5.87
CA THR A 470 17.36 22.44 -4.40
C THR A 470 16.69 23.67 -3.77
N TRP A 471 16.04 23.50 -2.61
CA TRP A 471 15.48 24.61 -1.84
C TRP A 471 15.34 24.28 -0.36
N ASP A 472 15.30 25.36 0.42
CA ASP A 472 15.03 25.35 1.85
C ASP A 472 13.53 25.52 2.11
N TRP A 473 13.01 24.80 3.09
CA TRP A 473 11.64 24.86 3.58
C TRP A 473 11.61 25.92 4.66
N ASN A 474 11.22 27.14 4.29
CA ASN A 474 11.32 28.31 5.18
C ASN A 474 10.15 29.28 4.98
N GLN A 475 9.02 28.77 4.50
CA GLN A 475 7.84 29.58 4.26
C GLN A 475 7.09 29.84 5.57
N GLU A 476 6.74 31.10 5.81
CA GLU A 476 5.97 31.46 6.99
C GLU A 476 4.47 31.18 6.77
N LEU A 477 4.05 29.92 6.87
CA LEU A 477 2.69 29.45 6.59
C LEU A 477 1.77 29.44 7.83
N GLY A 478 2.33 29.61 9.02
CA GLY A 478 1.59 30.01 10.21
C GLY A 478 1.25 28.89 11.19
N SER A 479 1.88 27.72 11.04
CA SER A 479 1.80 26.61 12.00
C SER A 479 3.14 25.87 12.08
N ALA A 480 3.47 25.39 13.27
CA ALA A 480 4.64 24.55 13.57
C ALA A 480 4.26 23.05 13.58
N LEU A 481 3.27 22.66 12.77
CA LEU A 481 2.73 21.30 12.70
C LEU A 481 2.18 21.09 11.30
N ALA A 482 2.45 19.94 10.69
CA ALA A 482 1.85 19.52 9.43
C ALA A 482 0.30 19.56 9.50
N ASN A 483 -0.30 20.42 8.66
CA ASN A 483 -1.74 20.50 8.44
C ASN A 483 -2.05 21.23 7.12
N LYS A 484 -3.34 21.39 6.79
CA LYS A 484 -3.79 22.06 5.55
C LYS A 484 -3.24 23.48 5.34
N THR A 485 -2.76 24.15 6.39
CA THR A 485 -2.19 25.50 6.29
C THR A 485 -0.71 25.46 5.90
N THR A 486 0.02 24.39 6.26
CA THR A 486 1.45 24.21 5.97
C THR A 486 1.72 23.41 4.70
N LEU A 487 0.70 22.79 4.12
CA LEU A 487 0.78 22.17 2.79
C LEU A 487 1.09 23.24 1.72
N THR A 488 2.18 23.05 1.00
CA THR A 488 2.65 23.92 -0.09
C THR A 488 3.28 23.07 -1.20
N SER A 489 3.72 23.72 -2.28
CA SER A 489 4.26 23.03 -3.45
C SER A 489 5.48 23.74 -4.02
N LYS A 490 6.40 22.97 -4.59
CA LYS A 490 7.54 23.47 -5.36
C LYS A 490 7.44 22.96 -6.80
N VAL A 491 7.47 23.87 -7.75
CA VAL A 491 7.51 23.55 -9.18
C VAL A 491 8.93 23.72 -9.72
N ILE A 492 9.41 22.73 -10.45
CA ILE A 492 10.71 22.66 -11.11
C ILE A 492 10.44 22.46 -12.60
N GLU A 493 10.61 23.52 -13.37
CA GLU A 493 10.31 23.52 -14.80
C GLU A 493 11.54 23.13 -15.63
N GLY A 494 11.33 22.47 -16.76
CA GLY A 494 12.37 22.29 -17.78
C GLY A 494 13.21 21.02 -17.62
N LEU A 495 12.66 19.97 -17.00
CA LEU A 495 13.34 18.68 -16.84
C LEU A 495 13.23 17.89 -18.15
N GLU A 496 14.33 17.64 -18.84
CA GLU A 496 14.33 16.73 -19.99
C GLU A 496 14.33 15.29 -19.46
N LEU A 497 13.24 14.56 -19.68
CA LEU A 497 13.06 13.17 -19.22
C LEU A 497 12.68 12.27 -20.40
N LYS A 498 13.08 11.00 -20.33
CA LYS A 498 12.69 9.91 -21.21
C LYS A 498 12.54 8.62 -20.42
N GLU A 499 11.79 7.67 -20.95
CA GLU A 499 11.62 6.33 -20.38
C GLU A 499 12.98 5.76 -19.89
N GLY A 500 13.00 5.31 -18.64
CA GLY A 500 14.16 4.79 -17.92
C GLY A 500 14.96 5.82 -17.13
N ASP A 501 14.70 7.13 -17.26
CA ASP A 501 15.35 8.15 -16.42
C ASP A 501 14.87 8.04 -14.96
N VAL A 502 15.73 8.32 -13.99
CA VAL A 502 15.39 8.23 -12.55
C VAL A 502 15.30 9.63 -11.95
N VAL A 503 14.13 9.97 -11.40
CA VAL A 503 13.93 11.21 -10.63
C VAL A 503 14.07 10.89 -9.14
N THR A 504 15.02 11.54 -8.46
CA THR A 504 15.32 11.33 -7.03
C THR A 504 15.06 12.59 -6.22
N LEU A 505 14.28 12.47 -5.15
CA LEU A 505 14.11 13.47 -4.11
C LEU A 505 15.12 13.16 -2.99
N GLN A 506 16.13 14.02 -2.83
CA GLN A 506 17.19 13.83 -1.84
C GLN A 506 17.15 14.95 -0.81
N GLY A 507 16.93 14.65 0.46
CA GLY A 507 16.77 15.70 1.46
C GLY A 507 17.16 15.31 2.87
N GLN A 508 17.43 16.33 3.67
CA GLN A 508 17.81 16.23 5.08
C GLN A 508 16.85 17.08 5.89
N HIS A 509 16.34 16.52 6.99
CA HIS A 509 15.41 17.24 7.86
C HIS A 509 16.14 18.04 8.95
N ASP A 510 15.64 19.23 9.25
CA ASP A 510 16.02 19.92 10.49
C ASP A 510 15.31 19.28 11.68
N ARG A 511 16.00 19.13 12.83
CA ARG A 511 15.46 18.43 14.01
C ARG A 511 14.11 18.96 14.51
N SER A 512 13.75 20.19 14.15
CA SER A 512 12.50 20.83 14.54
C SER A 512 11.49 20.94 13.42
N GLU A 513 11.86 20.73 12.15
CA GLU A 513 10.93 20.67 11.00
C GLU A 513 11.10 19.34 10.27
N PRO A 514 10.16 18.40 10.42
CA PRO A 514 10.23 17.12 9.72
C PRO A 514 10.05 17.29 8.21
N LEU A 515 10.95 16.71 7.42
CA LEU A 515 10.90 16.75 5.95
C LEU A 515 9.80 15.80 5.44
N ARG A 516 8.56 16.31 5.30
CA ARG A 516 7.35 15.58 4.91
C ARG A 516 6.91 15.84 3.48
N ILE A 517 6.97 14.83 2.62
CA ILE A 517 6.57 14.91 1.21
C ILE A 517 5.27 14.11 1.02
N ASP A 518 4.31 14.73 0.35
CA ASP A 518 2.96 14.21 0.10
C ASP A 518 2.90 13.52 -1.26
N THR A 519 3.12 14.28 -2.34
CA THR A 519 3.07 13.76 -3.71
C THR A 519 4.10 14.41 -4.61
N VAL A 520 4.40 13.74 -5.72
CA VAL A 520 5.11 14.32 -6.85
C VAL A 520 4.26 14.24 -8.11
N SER A 521 4.27 15.30 -8.93
CA SER A 521 3.56 15.33 -10.21
C SER A 521 4.45 15.80 -11.35
N LEU A 522 4.47 15.08 -12.48
CA LEU A 522 5.22 15.42 -13.69
C LEU A 522 4.25 15.84 -14.80
N GLU A 523 4.28 17.12 -15.19
CA GLU A 523 3.53 17.65 -16.34
C GLU A 523 4.43 17.78 -17.57
N MET A 524 4.11 17.15 -18.70
CA MET A 524 4.87 17.39 -19.93
C MET A 524 4.58 18.80 -20.47
N THR A 525 5.60 19.63 -20.61
CA THR A 525 5.50 21.02 -21.09
C THR A 525 5.98 21.22 -22.53
N ALA A 526 6.80 20.32 -23.06
CA ALA A 526 7.20 20.27 -24.47
C ALA A 526 7.64 18.85 -24.88
N GLU A 527 7.49 18.50 -26.14
CA GLU A 527 8.06 17.25 -26.70
C GLU A 527 9.49 17.48 -27.19
N ILE A 528 10.33 16.44 -27.08
CA ILE A 528 11.66 16.37 -27.69
C ILE A 528 11.65 15.24 -28.72
N GLU A 529 12.00 15.54 -29.98
CA GLU A 529 12.09 14.51 -31.03
C GLU A 529 13.25 13.56 -30.74
N ASP A 530 12.94 12.26 -30.55
CA ASP A 530 13.95 11.21 -30.44
C ASP A 530 14.69 11.07 -31.79
N SER A 531 15.93 11.54 -31.84
CA SER A 531 16.75 11.39 -33.04
C SER A 531 17.25 9.95 -33.15
N LEU A 532 16.55 9.14 -33.95
CA LEU A 532 16.99 7.81 -34.39
C LEU A 532 18.47 7.84 -34.83
N VAL A 533 19.35 7.25 -34.03
CA VAL A 533 20.77 7.10 -34.38
C VAL A 533 20.95 5.94 -35.37
N ASP A 534 21.30 6.35 -36.58
CA ASP A 534 21.77 5.58 -37.73
C ASP A 534 22.91 4.60 -37.37
N THR A 535 22.73 3.32 -37.72
CA THR A 535 23.76 2.27 -37.60
C THR A 535 24.79 2.40 -38.73
N GLY A 536 25.75 3.31 -38.54
CA GLY A 536 26.84 3.58 -39.48
C GLY A 536 28.24 3.40 -38.89
N THR A 537 28.91 2.31 -39.26
CA THR A 537 30.30 1.95 -38.95
C THR A 537 31.32 3.11 -39.03
N GLY A 538 32.07 3.35 -37.96
CA GLY A 538 33.22 4.26 -37.96
C GLY A 538 34.22 3.94 -36.83
N THR A 539 35.37 3.38 -37.19
CA THR A 539 36.48 3.02 -36.29
C THR A 539 37.27 4.24 -35.78
N GLY A 540 37.49 4.35 -34.46
CA GLY A 540 38.48 5.22 -33.81
C GLY A 540 38.56 4.95 -32.31
N PRO A 541 39.74 4.93 -31.66
CA PRO A 541 39.88 4.40 -30.31
C PRO A 541 39.57 5.47 -29.27
N GLU A 542 38.57 5.23 -28.42
CA GLU A 542 38.38 6.00 -27.19
C GLU A 542 38.84 5.19 -25.98
N VAL A 543 39.50 5.92 -25.09
CA VAL A 543 40.11 5.49 -23.85
C VAL A 543 38.98 5.37 -22.83
N GLY A 544 38.75 4.16 -22.32
CA GLY A 544 37.67 3.85 -21.38
C GLY A 544 37.82 4.63 -20.07
N THR A 545 36.84 5.48 -19.80
CA THR A 545 36.46 5.92 -18.45
C THR A 545 35.61 4.81 -17.85
N GLY A 546 36.06 4.21 -16.75
CA GLY A 546 35.28 3.19 -16.03
C GLY A 546 33.96 3.78 -15.55
N ASN A 547 32.88 3.02 -15.72
CA ASN A 547 31.49 3.46 -15.59
C ASN A 547 31.13 3.68 -14.11
N ILE A 548 31.39 4.87 -13.58
CA ILE A 548 30.91 5.35 -12.26
C ILE A 548 29.42 5.70 -12.27
N ASP A 549 28.80 5.77 -13.45
CA ASP A 549 27.38 6.09 -13.65
C ASP A 549 26.42 4.91 -13.35
N ALA A 550 26.94 3.73 -13.00
CA ALA A 550 26.13 2.52 -12.74
C ALA A 550 25.82 2.27 -11.24
N ILE A 551 26.55 2.91 -10.32
CA ILE A 551 26.31 2.76 -8.86
C ILE A 551 25.01 3.49 -8.49
N GLY A 552 24.11 2.79 -7.80
CA GLY A 552 22.73 3.23 -7.51
C GLY A 552 21.69 2.79 -8.54
N THR A 553 22.09 2.05 -9.58
CA THR A 553 21.12 1.44 -10.53
C THR A 553 20.34 0.34 -9.81
N VAL A 554 19.01 0.40 -9.85
CA VAL A 554 18.11 -0.60 -9.27
C VAL A 554 17.44 -1.40 -10.38
N ILE A 555 17.53 -2.73 -10.31
CA ILE A 555 16.78 -3.67 -11.14
C ILE A 555 15.67 -4.24 -10.28
N SER A 556 14.42 -3.88 -10.55
CA SER A 556 13.24 -4.43 -9.85
C SER A 556 12.57 -5.50 -10.70
N VAL A 557 12.19 -6.60 -10.06
CA VAL A 557 11.55 -7.75 -10.70
C VAL A 557 10.38 -8.21 -9.83
N GLU A 558 9.19 -8.32 -10.42
CA GLU A 558 8.02 -8.94 -9.79
C GLU A 558 8.32 -10.42 -9.54
N ALA A 559 7.94 -10.96 -8.37
CA ALA A 559 8.34 -12.33 -8.02
C ALA A 559 7.71 -13.38 -8.95
N GLU A 560 6.55 -13.09 -9.56
CA GLU A 560 5.92 -13.94 -10.57
C GLU A 560 6.68 -14.05 -11.89
N ASP A 561 7.60 -13.11 -12.18
CA ASP A 561 8.42 -13.11 -13.38
C ASP A 561 9.71 -13.92 -13.24
N LEU A 562 9.98 -14.47 -12.04
CA LEU A 562 11.08 -15.40 -11.79
C LEU A 562 10.86 -16.76 -12.46
N GLU A 563 11.94 -17.49 -12.75
CA GLU A 563 11.85 -18.87 -13.20
C GLU A 563 11.47 -19.78 -12.00
N LEU A 564 10.24 -20.29 -12.01
CA LEU A 564 9.63 -21.05 -10.92
C LEU A 564 9.74 -22.57 -11.12
N THR A 565 10.07 -23.29 -10.05
CA THR A 565 9.90 -24.76 -9.97
C THR A 565 8.44 -25.14 -9.68
N ASP A 566 8.02 -26.37 -10.04
CA ASP A 566 6.62 -26.87 -10.01
C ASP A 566 5.86 -26.68 -8.67
N GLY A 567 6.55 -26.38 -7.56
CA GLY A 567 5.93 -26.17 -6.26
C GLY A 567 5.59 -24.72 -5.89
N TRP A 568 6.01 -23.74 -6.69
CA TRP A 568 5.59 -22.35 -6.59
C TRP A 568 4.36 -22.09 -7.45
N VAL A 569 3.41 -21.32 -6.94
CA VAL A 569 2.21 -20.89 -7.67
C VAL A 569 2.03 -19.38 -7.55
N VAL A 570 1.62 -18.74 -8.64
CA VAL A 570 1.25 -17.31 -8.62
C VAL A 570 -0.16 -17.18 -8.02
N LYS A 571 -0.33 -16.24 -7.10
CA LYS A 571 -1.60 -15.94 -6.42
C LYS A 571 -1.89 -14.46 -6.51
N SER A 572 -3.15 -14.11 -6.70
CA SER A 572 -3.59 -12.72 -6.55
C SER A 572 -3.61 -12.35 -5.07
N LEU A 573 -3.06 -11.18 -4.73
CA LEU A 573 -3.09 -10.62 -3.39
C LEU A 573 -3.32 -9.11 -3.50
N SER A 574 -4.45 -8.63 -2.98
CA SER A 574 -4.77 -7.20 -3.02
C SER A 574 -3.83 -6.41 -2.11
N GLY A 575 -3.10 -5.45 -2.68
CA GLY A 575 -2.13 -4.62 -1.97
C GLY A 575 -0.68 -5.14 -1.98
N SER A 576 -0.38 -6.15 -2.81
CA SER A 576 0.99 -6.47 -3.25
C SER A 576 1.36 -5.71 -4.53
N SER A 577 2.63 -5.65 -4.89
CA SER A 577 3.06 -5.10 -6.18
C SER A 577 2.44 -5.91 -7.33
N GLY A 578 2.00 -5.24 -8.40
CA GLY A 578 1.30 -5.89 -9.51
C GLY A 578 0.00 -6.65 -9.15
N GLY A 579 -0.44 -6.62 -7.90
CA GLY A 579 -1.58 -7.39 -7.37
C GLY A 579 -1.36 -8.91 -7.30
N LYS A 580 -0.12 -9.39 -7.42
CA LYS A 580 0.23 -10.82 -7.39
C LYS A 580 1.41 -11.09 -6.44
N VAL A 581 1.55 -12.34 -6.03
CA VAL A 581 2.68 -12.88 -5.27
C VAL A 581 2.96 -14.31 -5.73
N ILE A 582 4.18 -14.82 -5.52
CA ILE A 582 4.45 -16.26 -5.59
C ILE A 582 4.27 -16.91 -4.21
N GLN A 583 3.68 -18.10 -4.17
CA GLN A 583 3.44 -18.86 -2.94
C GLN A 583 3.91 -20.31 -3.10
N ASN A 584 4.66 -20.85 -2.14
CA ASN A 584 5.04 -22.27 -2.14
C ASN A 584 3.87 -23.13 -1.60
N GLU A 585 3.37 -24.09 -2.38
CA GLU A 585 2.27 -25.00 -1.99
C GLU A 585 2.72 -26.46 -1.79
N SER A 586 3.99 -26.78 -2.05
CA SER A 586 4.47 -28.16 -2.12
C SER A 586 4.86 -28.78 -0.78
N GLY A 587 5.07 -27.95 0.26
CA GLY A 587 5.64 -28.31 1.55
C GLY A 587 7.10 -28.76 1.51
N ALA A 588 7.74 -28.70 0.33
CA ALA A 588 9.14 -29.04 0.10
C ALA A 588 9.94 -27.78 -0.28
N LEU A 589 11.27 -27.88 -0.27
CA LEU A 589 12.13 -26.83 -0.82
C LEU A 589 11.85 -26.65 -2.30
N GLN A 590 11.58 -25.41 -2.71
CA GLN A 590 11.35 -25.00 -4.10
C GLN A 590 12.20 -23.77 -4.41
N ASP A 591 12.56 -23.64 -5.68
CA ASP A 591 13.42 -22.59 -6.20
C ASP A 591 12.61 -21.63 -7.08
N ALA A 592 12.82 -20.33 -6.89
CA ALA A 592 12.44 -19.24 -7.80
C ALA A 592 13.73 -18.50 -8.18
N SER A 593 14.04 -18.35 -9.47
CA SER A 593 15.37 -17.90 -9.91
C SER A 593 15.33 -16.76 -10.93
N LEU A 594 16.31 -15.87 -10.84
CA LEU A 594 16.60 -14.80 -11.79
C LEU A 594 17.94 -15.08 -12.46
N ALA A 595 17.96 -15.12 -13.79
CA ALA A 595 19.19 -15.05 -14.56
C ALA A 595 19.61 -13.58 -14.66
N PHE A 596 20.68 -13.20 -13.98
CA PHE A 596 21.13 -11.81 -13.90
C PHE A 596 21.74 -11.38 -15.23
N ASP A 597 21.24 -10.31 -15.82
CA ASP A 597 21.66 -9.76 -17.11
C ASP A 597 22.28 -8.35 -17.01
N GLY A 598 22.47 -7.86 -15.78
CA GLY A 598 23.07 -6.55 -15.50
C GLY A 598 24.61 -6.52 -15.55
N ASP A 599 25.15 -5.30 -15.38
CA ASP A 599 26.59 -5.05 -15.34
C ASP A 599 27.27 -5.77 -14.16
N ALA A 600 28.56 -6.11 -14.31
CA ALA A 600 29.30 -6.77 -13.24
C ALA A 600 29.58 -5.83 -12.06
N GLY A 601 29.07 -6.17 -10.88
CA GLY A 601 29.09 -5.28 -9.71
C GLY A 601 28.87 -5.99 -8.37
N VAL A 602 28.92 -5.20 -7.32
CA VAL A 602 28.44 -5.56 -5.99
C VAL A 602 27.02 -5.03 -5.87
N TYR A 603 26.09 -5.88 -5.47
CA TYR A 603 24.67 -5.59 -5.39
C TYR A 603 24.12 -5.83 -3.99
N SER A 604 23.12 -5.04 -3.61
CA SER A 604 22.21 -5.36 -2.51
C SER A 604 20.91 -5.91 -3.09
N LEU A 605 20.50 -7.10 -2.63
CA LEU A 605 19.23 -7.72 -2.97
C LEU A 605 18.21 -7.41 -1.87
N THR A 606 17.12 -6.75 -2.22
CA THR A 606 15.95 -6.63 -1.35
C THR A 606 14.91 -7.65 -1.76
N VAL A 607 14.41 -8.43 -0.80
CA VAL A 607 13.28 -9.35 -0.99
C VAL A 607 12.10 -8.84 -0.18
N ASN A 608 10.99 -8.52 -0.84
CA ASN A 608 9.74 -8.11 -0.20
C ASN A 608 8.82 -9.34 -0.06
N TYR A 609 8.30 -9.56 1.15
CA TYR A 609 7.56 -10.79 1.47
C TYR A 609 6.57 -10.58 2.62
N TYR A 610 5.68 -11.54 2.81
CA TYR A 610 4.67 -11.51 3.87
C TYR A 610 5.02 -12.51 4.98
N ASP A 611 5.36 -12.01 6.18
CA ASP A 611 5.61 -12.82 7.39
C ASP A 611 4.34 -12.86 8.25
N GLU A 612 3.69 -14.03 8.30
CA GLU A 612 2.39 -14.23 8.94
C GLU A 612 2.53 -14.98 10.28
N ASN A 613 1.82 -14.50 11.31
CA ASN A 613 1.95 -14.98 12.69
C ASN A 613 1.38 -16.38 12.99
N ASP A 614 1.04 -17.19 12.00
CA ASP A 614 0.43 -18.52 12.18
C ASP A 614 1.33 -19.71 11.83
N GLY A 615 2.57 -19.46 11.40
CA GLY A 615 3.62 -20.44 11.12
C GLY A 615 5.03 -19.85 11.21
N VAL A 616 6.03 -20.63 10.75
CA VAL A 616 7.43 -20.19 10.55
C VAL A 616 8.03 -20.86 9.30
N SER A 617 7.94 -20.18 8.17
CA SER A 617 8.53 -20.53 6.88
C SER A 617 10.02 -20.19 6.85
N SER A 618 10.74 -20.64 5.82
CA SER A 618 12.16 -20.32 5.67
C SER A 618 12.54 -20.04 4.23
N LEU A 619 13.45 -19.08 4.04
CA LEU A 619 13.99 -18.71 2.75
C LEU A 619 15.53 -18.64 2.80
N ALA A 620 16.16 -19.08 1.72
CA ALA A 620 17.59 -18.96 1.48
C ALA A 620 17.84 -18.27 0.14
N VAL A 621 18.87 -17.42 0.09
CA VAL A 621 19.37 -16.81 -1.14
C VAL A 621 20.63 -17.56 -1.56
N LEU A 622 20.66 -18.00 -2.83
CA LEU A 622 21.82 -18.63 -3.44
C LEU A 622 22.27 -17.84 -4.66
N VAL A 623 23.58 -17.78 -4.89
CA VAL A 623 24.17 -17.26 -6.14
C VAL A 623 24.92 -18.41 -6.80
N ASN A 624 24.56 -18.73 -8.05
CA ASN A 624 25.12 -19.85 -8.80
C ASN A 624 25.03 -21.21 -8.06
N GLY A 625 23.99 -21.38 -7.24
CA GLY A 625 23.77 -22.58 -6.42
C GLY A 625 24.58 -22.64 -5.12
N GLU A 626 25.37 -21.62 -4.77
CA GLU A 626 26.01 -21.48 -3.46
C GLU A 626 25.16 -20.61 -2.54
N LYS A 627 24.85 -21.10 -1.34
CA LYS A 627 24.02 -20.38 -0.37
C LYS A 627 24.79 -19.20 0.24
N VAL A 628 24.24 -18.00 0.05
CA VAL A 628 24.75 -16.75 0.61
C VAL A 628 24.20 -16.53 2.02
N THR A 629 22.87 -16.57 2.17
CA THR A 629 22.20 -16.36 3.45
C THR A 629 20.92 -17.20 3.55
N SER A 630 20.36 -17.29 4.75
CA SER A 630 19.05 -17.88 5.02
C SER A 630 18.47 -17.33 6.32
N TRP A 631 17.16 -17.14 6.37
CA TRP A 631 16.44 -16.74 7.57
C TRP A 631 15.09 -17.47 7.68
N ASP A 632 14.57 -17.49 8.89
CA ASP A 632 13.24 -17.99 9.22
C ASP A 632 12.29 -16.78 9.24
N TRP A 633 11.04 -16.98 8.84
CA TRP A 633 9.98 -15.97 8.86
C TRP A 633 9.28 -16.12 10.22
N ASP A 634 9.77 -15.39 11.21
CA ASP A 634 9.33 -15.51 12.61
C ASP A 634 9.05 -14.15 13.28
N GLU A 635 8.84 -13.11 12.48
CA GLU A 635 8.51 -11.77 12.96
C GLU A 635 7.05 -11.69 13.43
N ASP A 636 6.80 -11.19 14.66
CA ASP A 636 5.44 -10.98 15.17
C ASP A 636 4.85 -9.67 14.64
N LEU A 637 4.34 -9.69 13.40
CA LEU A 637 3.84 -8.52 12.67
C LEU A 637 2.33 -8.23 12.87
N GLY A 638 1.68 -9.00 13.73
CA GLY A 638 0.36 -8.71 14.29
C GLY A 638 -0.83 -9.27 13.53
N SER A 639 -0.63 -10.03 12.45
CA SER A 639 -1.71 -10.70 11.71
C SER A 639 -1.31 -12.11 11.26
N ALA A 640 -2.31 -12.98 11.15
CA ALA A 640 -2.19 -14.36 10.65
C ALA A 640 -2.55 -14.47 9.16
N LEU A 641 -2.70 -13.34 8.47
CA LEU A 641 -3.08 -13.26 7.06
C LEU A 641 -2.16 -12.27 6.37
N ALA A 642 -1.78 -12.54 5.12
CA ALA A 642 -1.04 -11.60 4.29
C ALA A 642 -1.88 -10.36 4.03
N ASN A 643 -1.39 -9.23 4.51
CA ASN A 643 -1.94 -7.90 4.34
C ASN A 643 -0.81 -6.88 4.52
N LYS A 644 -1.15 -5.59 4.47
CA LYS A 644 -0.16 -4.50 4.61
C LYS A 644 0.60 -4.49 5.94
N THR A 645 0.08 -5.13 7.00
CA THR A 645 0.78 -5.22 8.30
C THR A 645 1.79 -6.35 8.37
N THR A 646 1.66 -7.41 7.56
CA THR A 646 2.60 -8.54 7.50
C THR A 646 3.62 -8.40 6.38
N LEU A 647 3.47 -7.40 5.50
CA LEU A 647 4.46 -7.08 4.46
C LEU A 647 5.73 -6.54 5.12
N THR A 648 6.85 -7.19 4.85
CA THR A 648 8.18 -6.84 5.37
C THR A 648 9.23 -7.09 4.28
N SER A 649 10.48 -6.72 4.56
CA SER A 649 11.57 -6.78 3.59
C SER A 649 12.84 -7.33 4.22
N LYS A 650 13.63 -8.05 3.43
CA LYS A 650 14.98 -8.47 3.81
C LYS A 650 15.99 -7.98 2.81
N VAL A 651 16.96 -7.19 3.28
CA VAL A 651 18.12 -6.78 2.49
C VAL A 651 19.26 -7.79 2.68
N VAL A 652 19.84 -8.23 1.57
CA VAL A 652 21.02 -9.08 1.47
C VAL A 652 22.10 -8.29 0.75
N GLU A 653 23.03 -7.76 1.51
CA GLU A 653 24.09 -6.88 1.00
C GLU A 653 25.28 -7.67 0.46
N ASN A 654 26.11 -7.00 -0.34
CA ASN A 654 27.41 -7.48 -0.81
C ASN A 654 27.36 -8.72 -1.72
N LEU A 655 26.36 -8.79 -2.63
CA LEU A 655 26.28 -9.81 -3.66
C LEU A 655 27.15 -9.44 -4.87
N GLU A 656 28.25 -10.15 -5.09
CA GLU A 656 29.02 -10.02 -6.32
C GLU A 656 28.29 -10.74 -7.47
N LEU A 657 27.80 -9.97 -8.44
CA LEU A 657 27.05 -10.48 -9.61
C LEU A 657 27.70 -10.00 -10.91
N LYS A 658 27.57 -10.81 -11.97
CA LYS A 658 27.88 -10.44 -13.36
C LYS A 658 26.90 -11.11 -14.30
N GLU A 659 26.75 -10.54 -15.50
CA GLU A 659 25.92 -11.11 -16.57
C GLU A 659 26.09 -12.64 -16.69
N GLY A 660 24.97 -13.35 -16.54
CA GLY A 660 24.87 -14.81 -16.58
C GLY A 660 24.94 -15.52 -15.23
N ASP A 661 25.19 -14.83 -14.13
CA ASP A 661 25.02 -15.41 -12.79
C ASP A 661 23.52 -15.66 -12.50
N VAL A 662 23.22 -16.67 -11.67
CA VAL A 662 21.84 -17.02 -11.30
C VAL A 662 21.62 -16.75 -9.82
N VAL A 663 20.67 -15.87 -9.50
CA VAL A 663 20.20 -15.62 -8.13
C VAL A 663 18.97 -16.49 -7.87
N THR A 664 18.99 -17.31 -6.84
CA THR A 664 17.91 -18.24 -6.51
C THR A 664 17.38 -17.98 -5.10
N LEU A 665 16.07 -17.78 -5.00
CA LEU A 665 15.30 -17.83 -3.77
C LEU A 665 14.83 -19.27 -3.54
N GLN A 666 15.45 -19.97 -2.60
CA GLN A 666 15.12 -21.34 -2.25
C GLN A 666 14.39 -21.37 -0.91
N GLY A 667 13.14 -21.79 -0.88
CA GLY A 667 12.36 -21.74 0.35
C GLY A 667 11.40 -22.90 0.55
N GLN A 668 11.00 -23.09 1.81
CA GLN A 668 10.08 -24.12 2.24
C GLN A 668 9.06 -23.53 3.22
N HIS A 669 7.77 -23.71 2.92
CA HIS A 669 6.68 -23.31 3.80
C HIS A 669 6.40 -24.38 4.86
N ASP A 670 5.93 -23.97 6.04
CA ASP A 670 5.71 -24.88 7.17
C ASP A 670 4.32 -25.53 7.21
N GLY A 671 3.43 -25.10 6.31
CA GLY A 671 2.08 -25.59 6.12
C GLY A 671 0.98 -24.80 6.82
N ARG A 672 1.33 -23.81 7.66
CA ARG A 672 0.39 -22.84 8.24
C ARG A 672 0.66 -21.44 7.75
N GLU A 673 1.93 -21.06 7.72
CA GLU A 673 2.38 -19.87 7.04
C GLU A 673 2.73 -20.24 5.59
N PRO A 674 2.02 -19.70 4.60
CA PRO A 674 2.40 -19.80 3.21
C PRO A 674 3.53 -18.81 2.89
N LEU A 675 4.70 -19.36 2.56
CA LEU A 675 5.87 -18.62 2.08
C LEU A 675 5.53 -17.79 0.82
N ARG A 676 5.17 -16.51 0.99
CA ARG A 676 4.72 -15.57 -0.06
C ARG A 676 5.73 -14.46 -0.32
N ILE A 677 6.19 -14.34 -1.56
CA ILE A 677 7.16 -13.32 -2.00
C ILE A 677 6.47 -12.42 -3.02
N ASP A 678 6.64 -11.11 -2.84
CA ASP A 678 6.02 -10.05 -3.65
C ASP A 678 6.99 -9.61 -4.76
N THR A 679 8.10 -9.00 -4.37
CA THR A 679 9.08 -8.47 -5.32
C THR A 679 10.51 -8.72 -4.88
N VAL A 680 11.43 -8.64 -5.84
CA VAL A 680 12.85 -8.53 -5.56
C VAL A 680 13.45 -7.33 -6.27
N SER A 681 14.43 -6.68 -5.65
CA SER A 681 15.21 -5.64 -6.31
C SER A 681 16.70 -5.80 -6.07
N LEU A 682 17.51 -5.47 -7.08
CA LEU A 682 18.97 -5.51 -7.05
C LEU A 682 19.50 -4.10 -7.29
N GLU A 683 20.05 -3.49 -6.24
CA GLU A 683 20.72 -2.19 -6.33
C GLU A 683 22.23 -2.40 -6.46
N MET A 684 22.86 -1.83 -7.50
CA MET A 684 24.32 -1.84 -7.60
C MET A 684 24.91 -0.89 -6.54
N THR A 685 25.48 -1.45 -5.47
CA THR A 685 26.10 -0.70 -4.38
C THR A 685 27.61 -0.50 -4.57
N GLY A 686 28.21 -1.20 -5.53
CA GLY A 686 29.62 -1.02 -5.87
C GLY A 686 30.01 -1.65 -7.20
N LEU A 687 31.17 -1.25 -7.72
CA LEU A 687 31.75 -1.86 -8.92
C LEU A 687 32.56 -3.10 -8.53
N SER A 688 32.43 -4.17 -9.32
CA SER A 688 33.23 -5.37 -9.10
C SER A 688 34.69 -5.11 -9.47
N ASP A 689 35.60 -5.54 -8.61
CA ASP A 689 37.01 -5.69 -8.91
C ASP A 689 37.14 -6.72 -10.05
N GLY A 690 37.23 -6.22 -11.28
CA GLY A 690 37.55 -7.01 -12.46
C GLY A 690 39.02 -7.43 -12.50
N SER A 691 39.55 -8.11 -11.47
CA SER A 691 40.92 -8.65 -11.51
C SER A 691 41.02 -10.07 -10.94
N SER A 692 40.62 -11.04 -11.76
CA SER A 692 41.20 -12.37 -11.68
C SER A 692 42.63 -12.39 -12.26
N ASP A 693 43.62 -11.76 -11.62
CA ASP A 693 45.01 -12.28 -11.61
C ASP A 693 45.91 -11.51 -10.62
N GLY A 694 46.64 -12.26 -9.78
CA GLY A 694 47.46 -11.69 -8.73
C GLY A 694 48.70 -10.95 -9.23
N SER A 695 48.97 -9.76 -8.70
CA SER A 695 50.32 -9.34 -8.23
C SER A 695 50.31 -7.91 -7.70
N SER A 696 51.19 -7.70 -6.72
CA SER A 696 51.39 -6.56 -5.83
C SER A 696 51.83 -5.22 -6.44
N GLU A 697 51.57 -4.17 -5.65
CA GLU A 697 52.27 -2.87 -5.49
C GLU A 697 51.65 -1.59 -6.12
N GLN A 698 50.98 -0.85 -5.22
CA GLN A 698 51.06 0.60 -4.94
C GLN A 698 50.97 1.60 -6.11
N ALA A 699 49.82 2.27 -6.18
CA ALA A 699 49.76 3.72 -6.28
C ALA A 699 48.52 4.24 -5.52
N ALA A 700 48.76 5.04 -4.49
CA ALA A 700 47.76 5.62 -3.61
C ALA A 700 46.88 6.68 -4.31
N SER A 701 45.57 6.62 -4.03
CA SER A 701 44.58 7.69 -4.16
C SER A 701 43.45 7.37 -3.18
N SER A 702 42.99 8.40 -2.47
CA SER A 702 42.31 8.40 -1.18
C SER A 702 40.78 8.26 -1.22
N SER A 703 40.25 7.38 -0.38
CA SER A 703 38.93 7.50 0.26
C SER A 703 39.01 6.75 1.60
N GLY A 704 39.03 7.48 2.71
CA GLY A 704 39.13 6.91 4.05
C GLY A 704 37.84 6.20 4.42
N GLU A 705 37.92 4.89 4.62
CA GLU A 705 36.81 4.07 5.13
C GLU A 705 36.57 4.36 6.61
N TRP A 706 35.31 4.25 7.05
CA TRP A 706 34.94 4.33 8.46
C TRP A 706 35.36 3.05 9.17
N LEU A 707 35.96 3.18 10.35
CA LEU A 707 36.40 2.03 11.13
C LEU A 707 35.52 1.87 12.38
N TRP A 708 34.85 0.72 12.47
CA TRP A 708 34.03 0.33 13.62
C TRP A 708 34.79 -0.66 14.52
N MET A 709 34.76 -0.42 15.83
CA MET A 709 35.41 -1.28 16.82
C MET A 709 34.50 -1.54 18.03
N GLU A 710 34.05 -2.79 18.16
CA GLU A 710 33.29 -3.25 19.33
C GLU A 710 34.15 -3.17 20.61
N ALA A 711 33.62 -2.58 21.70
CA ALA A 711 34.43 -2.31 22.89
C ALA A 711 34.89 -3.58 23.62
N GLU A 712 34.16 -4.70 23.48
CA GLU A 712 34.57 -6.00 24.02
C GLU A 712 35.75 -6.65 23.30
N THR A 713 36.16 -6.12 22.13
CA THR A 713 37.34 -6.59 21.39
C THR A 713 38.65 -6.00 21.91
N PHE A 714 38.59 -4.97 22.77
CA PHE A 714 39.76 -4.37 23.43
C PHE A 714 40.51 -5.43 24.24
N GLN A 715 41.84 -5.36 24.24
CA GLN A 715 42.67 -6.24 25.07
C GLN A 715 42.81 -5.67 26.47
N PHE A 716 42.46 -6.46 27.47
CA PHE A 716 42.69 -6.12 28.89
C PHE A 716 43.87 -6.93 29.42
N ASP A 717 44.83 -6.27 30.09
CA ASP A 717 45.97 -6.96 30.69
C ASP A 717 45.51 -7.88 31.83
N SER A 718 45.29 -9.16 31.51
CA SER A 718 44.95 -10.21 32.48
C SER A 718 46.01 -10.42 33.58
N SER A 719 47.22 -9.87 33.41
CA SER A 719 48.34 -9.93 34.36
C SER A 719 48.38 -8.75 35.34
N VAL A 720 47.61 -7.69 35.07
CA VAL A 720 47.36 -6.56 35.97
C VAL A 720 45.86 -6.29 35.99
N LYS A 721 45.09 -6.96 36.86
CA LYS A 721 43.65 -6.71 36.99
C LYS A 721 43.35 -5.22 37.22
N LYS A 722 42.94 -4.50 36.16
CA LYS A 722 42.31 -3.19 36.23
C LYS A 722 40.90 -3.26 35.63
N GLY A 723 40.00 -3.82 36.44
CA GLY A 723 38.59 -3.41 36.49
C GLY A 723 37.59 -3.93 35.45
N PHE A 724 37.92 -3.97 34.16
CA PHE A 724 36.94 -4.28 33.11
C PHE A 724 36.62 -5.79 32.95
N GLY A 725 35.39 -6.10 32.57
CA GLY A 725 34.94 -7.40 32.09
C GLY A 725 33.80 -7.24 31.07
N VAL A 726 33.49 -8.29 30.32
CA VAL A 726 32.40 -8.26 29.31
C VAL A 726 31.07 -8.64 29.97
N SER A 727 30.00 -7.90 29.67
CA SER A 727 28.64 -8.16 30.15
C SER A 727 27.65 -8.18 28.98
N ASP A 728 26.61 -9.00 29.07
CA ASP A 728 25.60 -9.13 28.02
C ASP A 728 24.49 -8.09 28.25
N ILE A 729 24.19 -7.28 27.23
CA ILE A 729 23.12 -6.28 27.24
C ILE A 729 22.44 -6.34 25.88
N ALA A 730 21.16 -6.72 25.83
CA ALA A 730 20.44 -6.89 24.56
C ALA A 730 20.29 -5.60 23.74
N ALA A 731 20.49 -4.43 24.36
CA ALA A 731 20.45 -3.13 23.71
C ALA A 731 21.82 -2.68 23.15
N ALA A 732 22.88 -3.43 23.43
CA ALA A 732 24.24 -3.18 22.95
C ALA A 732 24.40 -3.63 21.50
N SER A 733 25.30 -2.97 20.76
CA SER A 733 25.80 -3.51 19.49
C SER A 733 26.45 -4.88 19.74
N GLY A 734 26.11 -5.87 18.92
CA GLY A 734 26.52 -7.27 19.13
C GLY A 734 25.99 -7.95 20.41
N GLY A 735 25.21 -7.25 21.25
CA GLY A 735 24.64 -7.77 22.50
C GLY A 735 25.59 -7.78 23.71
N HIS A 736 26.76 -7.16 23.61
CA HIS A 736 27.81 -7.20 24.64
C HIS A 736 28.40 -5.81 24.91
N VAL A 737 28.86 -5.57 26.14
CA VAL A 737 29.53 -4.32 26.50
C VAL A 737 30.76 -4.57 27.35
N LEU A 738 31.67 -3.61 27.33
CA LEU A 738 32.75 -3.50 28.28
C LEU A 738 32.27 -2.86 29.59
N SER A 739 32.31 -3.58 30.72
CA SER A 739 31.75 -3.14 32.01
C SER A 739 32.74 -3.13 33.19
N ALA A 740 32.67 -2.10 34.06
CA ALA A 740 33.41 -2.03 35.32
C ALA A 740 32.64 -1.32 36.46
N LEU A 741 32.78 -1.83 37.68
CA LEU A 741 32.20 -1.25 38.92
C LEU A 741 33.17 -0.34 39.70
N GLY A 742 34.36 -0.10 39.17
CA GLY A 742 35.40 0.70 39.80
C GLY A 742 36.52 0.98 38.81
N ASN A 743 37.68 1.45 39.27
CA ASN A 743 38.77 1.84 38.37
C ASN A 743 39.15 0.72 37.39
N ALA A 744 39.09 1.02 36.09
CA ALA A 744 39.30 0.09 35.01
C ALA A 744 40.08 0.72 33.86
N GLU A 745 40.80 -0.11 33.10
CA GLU A 745 41.64 0.32 31.99
C GLU A 745 41.67 -0.76 30.90
N ALA A 746 41.54 -0.34 29.65
CA ALA A 746 41.44 -1.18 28.46
C ALA A 746 42.27 -0.60 27.33
N THR A 747 42.83 -1.46 26.48
CA THR A 747 43.71 -1.01 25.41
C THR A 747 43.43 -1.72 24.10
N ALA A 748 43.42 -0.98 23.00
CA ALA A 748 43.43 -1.51 21.64
C ALA A 748 44.53 -0.84 20.82
N THR A 749 44.88 -1.46 19.70
CA THR A 749 45.76 -0.84 18.69
C THR A 749 44.88 -0.42 17.53
N PHE A 750 44.97 0.84 17.12
CA PHE A 750 44.29 1.34 15.94
C PHE A 750 44.93 0.74 14.69
N ASP A 751 44.13 0.04 13.87
CA ASP A 751 44.58 -0.63 12.65
C ASP A 751 44.08 0.02 11.36
N GLY A 752 43.33 1.13 11.48
CA GLY A 752 42.95 2.00 10.36
C GLY A 752 44.09 2.84 9.80
N GLU A 753 43.82 3.59 8.74
CA GLU A 753 44.84 4.43 8.10
C GLU A 753 45.25 5.62 8.96
N THR A 754 46.51 6.06 8.90
CA THR A 754 46.94 7.28 9.60
C THR A 754 46.16 8.49 9.10
N GLY A 755 45.50 9.21 10.00
CA GLY A 755 44.65 10.36 9.65
C GLY A 755 44.13 11.12 10.87
N THR A 756 43.30 12.11 10.60
CA THR A 756 42.53 12.81 11.65
C THR A 756 41.14 12.21 11.69
N TYR A 757 40.67 11.87 12.90
CA TYR A 757 39.41 11.19 13.11
C TYR A 757 38.55 11.88 14.16
N ASP A 758 37.24 11.87 13.93
CA ASP A 758 36.23 12.05 14.96
C ASP A 758 35.95 10.66 15.58
N ILE A 759 36.16 10.53 16.88
CA ILE A 759 35.95 9.29 17.62
C ILE A 759 34.60 9.34 18.30
N GLY A 760 33.65 8.53 17.84
CA GLY A 760 32.41 8.25 18.54
C GLY A 760 32.61 7.20 19.62
N VAL A 761 32.13 7.47 20.83
CA VAL A 761 32.10 6.50 21.93
C VAL A 761 30.65 6.28 22.34
N ASP A 762 30.16 5.07 22.13
CA ASP A 762 28.81 4.64 22.51
C ASP A 762 28.85 4.01 23.91
N TYR A 763 27.96 4.43 24.80
CA TYR A 763 27.94 4.00 26.21
C TYR A 763 26.55 4.13 26.83
N PHE A 764 26.36 3.48 27.97
CA PHE A 764 25.10 3.54 28.73
C PHE A 764 25.21 4.49 29.93
N ASP A 765 24.42 5.57 29.93
CA ASP A 765 24.32 6.55 31.03
C ASP A 765 23.02 6.29 31.83
N GLU A 766 23.15 5.72 33.03
CA GLU A 766 22.01 5.33 33.88
C GLU A 766 21.76 6.37 34.97
N THR A 767 20.50 6.68 35.22
CA THR A 767 20.09 7.75 36.16
C THR A 767 20.34 7.48 37.66
N ASP A 768 21.10 6.44 38.03
CA ASP A 768 21.34 6.07 39.42
C ASP A 768 22.80 5.99 39.89
N GLY A 769 23.72 6.56 39.12
CA GLY A 769 25.08 6.92 39.51
C GLY A 769 25.63 8.05 38.64
N VAL A 770 26.95 8.27 38.72
CA VAL A 770 27.70 9.08 37.74
C VAL A 770 29.06 8.41 37.50
N SER A 771 29.19 7.66 36.42
CA SER A 771 30.45 7.05 35.97
C SER A 771 31.37 8.06 35.30
N TYR A 772 32.65 7.72 35.13
CA TYR A 772 33.64 8.58 34.49
C TYR A 772 34.55 7.81 33.53
N LEU A 773 34.77 8.36 32.34
CA LEU A 773 35.64 7.81 31.32
C LEU A 773 36.68 8.86 30.84
N GLU A 774 37.90 8.39 30.62
CA GLU A 774 39.02 9.07 29.98
C GLU A 774 39.47 8.24 28.77
N VAL A 775 39.59 8.88 27.62
CA VAL A 775 40.11 8.27 26.38
C VAL A 775 41.47 8.88 26.08
N SER A 776 42.46 8.05 25.81
CA SER A 776 43.82 8.50 25.47
C SER A 776 44.41 7.77 24.27
N VAL A 777 45.21 8.48 23.49
CA VAL A 777 45.95 7.95 22.34
C VAL A 777 47.45 8.05 22.66
N ASN A 778 48.17 6.93 22.61
CA ASN A 778 49.59 6.81 22.98
C ASN A 778 49.94 7.41 24.36
N GLY A 779 48.98 7.36 25.30
CA GLY A 779 49.12 7.87 26.66
C GLY A 779 48.88 9.37 26.83
N GLU A 780 48.45 10.09 25.79
CA GLU A 780 47.94 11.46 25.87
C GLU A 780 46.40 11.45 25.89
N VAL A 781 45.81 12.10 26.90
CA VAL A 781 44.35 12.17 27.07
C VAL A 781 43.75 13.08 26.01
N VAL A 782 42.89 12.51 25.15
CA VAL A 782 42.20 13.24 24.08
C VAL A 782 40.86 13.79 24.55
N ASP A 783 40.15 13.08 25.44
CA ASP A 783 39.00 13.62 26.16
C ASP A 783 38.68 12.85 27.46
N SER A 784 37.89 13.45 28.34
CA SER A 784 37.31 12.77 29.51
C SER A 784 36.04 13.45 30.01
N TRP A 785 35.04 12.66 30.41
CA TRP A 785 33.76 13.20 30.90
C TRP A 785 33.09 12.32 31.96
N HIS A 786 32.11 12.91 32.63
CA HIS A 786 31.24 12.23 33.59
C HIS A 786 29.92 11.89 32.88
N TRP A 787 29.35 10.74 33.23
CA TRP A 787 28.09 10.25 32.70
C TRP A 787 26.98 10.77 33.63
N ASP A 788 26.47 11.96 33.32
CA ASP A 788 25.46 12.66 34.12
C ASP A 788 24.22 13.09 33.32
N ALA A 789 23.95 12.45 32.18
CA ALA A 789 22.80 12.71 31.34
C ALA A 789 21.50 12.11 31.94
N ASP A 790 20.42 12.89 31.97
CA ASP A 790 19.11 12.40 32.46
C ASP A 790 18.34 11.72 31.32
N LEU A 791 18.65 10.46 31.07
CA LEU A 791 18.04 9.63 30.01
C LEU A 791 16.82 8.81 30.49
N GLY A 792 16.36 9.04 31.73
CA GLY A 792 15.06 8.60 32.21
C GLY A 792 14.93 7.15 32.72
N ASP A 793 15.98 6.33 32.66
CA ASP A 793 15.98 4.96 33.21
C ASP A 793 17.18 4.67 34.11
N ARG A 794 17.04 3.70 35.02
CA ARG A 794 18.06 3.28 36.00
C ARG A 794 18.80 2.02 35.58
N LEU A 795 18.46 1.44 34.44
CA LEU A 795 19.07 0.22 33.91
C LEU A 795 19.50 0.46 32.46
N ALA A 796 20.64 -0.11 32.08
CA ALA A 796 21.11 -0.14 30.70
C ALA A 796 20.08 -0.79 29.76
N ASN A 797 19.55 0.01 28.83
CA ASN A 797 18.61 -0.37 27.77
C ASN A 797 18.67 0.65 26.63
N LYS A 798 17.85 0.48 25.58
CA LYS A 798 17.89 1.36 24.40
C LYS A 798 17.70 2.85 24.72
N ASN A 799 17.00 3.19 25.81
CA ASN A 799 16.78 4.58 26.21
C ASN A 799 17.99 5.21 26.92
N THR A 800 18.88 4.40 27.50
CA THR A 800 20.08 4.87 28.21
C THR A 800 21.35 4.76 27.38
N LEU A 801 21.29 4.17 26.18
CA LEU A 801 22.37 4.17 25.21
C LEU A 801 22.52 5.58 24.61
N THR A 802 23.73 6.13 24.68
CA THR A 802 24.05 7.46 24.19
C THR A 802 25.48 7.52 23.65
N ARG A 803 25.82 8.62 22.99
CA ARG A 803 27.09 8.78 22.28
C ARG A 803 27.81 10.07 22.67
N HIS A 804 29.13 9.99 22.81
CA HIS A 804 30.02 11.14 22.96
C HIS A 804 31.02 11.16 21.81
N VAL A 805 31.19 12.31 21.16
CA VAL A 805 32.10 12.45 20.00
C VAL A 805 33.30 13.31 20.37
N ILE A 806 34.49 12.78 20.14
CA ILE A 806 35.78 13.44 20.32
C ILE A 806 36.30 13.82 18.93
N SER A 807 36.19 15.08 18.55
CA SER A 807 36.54 15.53 17.19
C SER A 807 38.02 15.82 17.00
N ASP A 808 38.46 15.72 15.74
CA ASP A 808 39.77 16.14 15.25
C ASP A 808 40.98 15.48 15.95
N VAL A 809 40.90 14.18 16.25
CA VAL A 809 41.99 13.42 16.88
C VAL A 809 42.96 12.89 15.83
N GLU A 810 44.23 13.29 15.88
CA GLU A 810 45.28 12.69 15.04
C GLU A 810 45.62 11.28 15.55
N ILE A 811 45.44 10.27 14.70
CA ILE A 811 45.71 8.86 15.02
C ILE A 811 46.51 8.23 13.87
N GLU A 812 47.63 7.58 14.21
CA GLU A 812 48.43 6.81 13.25
C GLU A 812 48.09 5.31 13.30
N ALA A 813 48.22 4.64 12.16
CA ALA A 813 48.13 3.18 12.10
C ALA A 813 49.15 2.54 13.06
N GLY A 814 48.67 1.78 14.04
CA GLY A 814 49.46 1.18 15.11
C GLY A 814 49.45 1.93 16.44
N ASP A 815 48.74 3.05 16.55
CA ASP A 815 48.62 3.82 17.79
C ASP A 815 47.84 3.07 18.87
N GLU A 816 48.24 3.29 20.13
CA GLU A 816 47.61 2.67 21.29
C GLU A 816 46.42 3.52 21.77
N ILE A 817 45.20 2.99 21.66
CA ILE A 817 43.97 3.60 22.20
C ILE A 817 43.69 3.02 23.57
N VAL A 818 43.60 3.87 24.60
CA VAL A 818 43.36 3.45 25.98
C VAL A 818 42.10 4.10 26.54
N LEU A 819 41.17 3.25 27.00
CA LEU A 819 39.99 3.64 27.75
C LEU A 819 40.27 3.43 29.23
N ALA A 820 40.29 4.50 30.03
CA ALA A 820 40.54 4.45 31.46
C ALA A 820 39.42 5.17 32.22
N GLY A 821 38.80 4.52 33.19
CA GLY A 821 37.66 5.11 33.86
C GLY A 821 37.37 4.49 35.20
N HIS A 822 36.29 4.92 35.83
CA HIS A 822 35.74 4.24 36.99
C HIS A 822 34.22 4.32 36.97
N GLY A 823 33.58 3.18 37.20
CA GLY A 823 32.17 3.17 37.56
C GLY A 823 31.98 3.85 38.92
N ASP A 824 30.84 4.49 39.13
CA ASP A 824 30.49 4.94 40.48
C ASP A 824 30.46 3.70 41.38
N SER A 825 31.07 3.77 42.56
CA SER A 825 31.10 2.65 43.51
C SER A 825 29.71 2.29 44.08
N GLY A 826 28.65 2.93 43.54
CA GLY A 826 27.23 2.70 43.71
C GLY A 826 26.61 1.80 42.64
N ASN A 827 25.51 2.26 42.01
CA ASN A 827 24.61 1.44 41.19
C ASN A 827 24.84 1.54 39.67
N GLU A 828 25.61 2.52 39.18
CA GLU A 828 25.91 2.70 37.76
C GLU A 828 27.33 2.19 37.45
N PRO A 829 27.47 1.04 36.78
CA PRO A 829 28.73 0.58 36.23
C PRO A 829 29.12 1.39 34.99
N LEU A 830 30.42 1.60 34.82
CA LEU A 830 31.00 2.07 33.56
C LEU A 830 30.75 1.01 32.48
N ARG A 831 29.91 1.28 31.47
CA ARG A 831 29.53 0.37 30.38
C ARG A 831 29.69 1.01 29.00
N ILE A 832 30.65 0.52 28.23
CA ILE A 832 31.01 1.05 26.90
C ILE A 832 30.62 0.00 25.87
N ASP A 833 29.91 0.45 24.84
CA ASP A 833 29.35 -0.38 23.78
C ASP A 833 30.37 -0.51 22.63
N ALA A 834 30.65 0.60 21.95
CA ALA A 834 31.54 0.60 20.80
C ALA A 834 32.30 1.92 20.65
N LEU A 835 33.36 1.86 19.84
CA LEU A 835 34.06 3.01 19.32
C LEU A 835 33.99 3.04 17.79
N GLU A 836 33.73 4.23 17.25
CA GLU A 836 33.72 4.48 15.81
C GLU A 836 34.72 5.57 15.46
N PHE A 837 35.55 5.34 14.45
CA PHE A 837 36.54 6.30 13.96
C PHE A 837 36.13 6.79 12.58
N MET A 838 35.79 8.07 12.50
CA MET A 838 35.30 8.73 11.29
C MET A 838 36.35 9.71 10.77
N PRO A 839 36.93 9.54 9.56
CA PRO A 839 37.91 10.49 9.03
C PRO A 839 37.36 11.93 8.96
N SER A 840 38.01 12.89 9.62
CA SER A 840 37.49 14.27 9.77
C SER A 840 37.54 15.10 8.47
N ASP A 841 38.28 14.65 7.43
CA ASP A 841 38.52 15.41 6.18
C ASP A 841 37.56 15.08 5.00
N SER A 842 36.49 14.31 5.18
CA SER A 842 35.55 13.96 4.09
C SER A 842 34.46 15.00 3.78
N ILE A 843 34.72 16.29 4.03
CA ILE A 843 33.89 17.39 3.48
C ILE A 843 34.83 18.44 2.90
N LEU A 844 35.10 18.33 1.59
CA LEU A 844 35.30 19.40 0.60
C LEU A 844 36.10 18.85 -0.59
N GLY A 845 35.40 18.65 -1.71
CA GLY A 845 36.02 18.35 -3.00
C GLY A 845 35.01 18.32 -4.13
#